data_AF-A0A813KI83-F1
#
_entry.id   AF-A0A813KI83-F1
#
_cell.length_a   1.000
_cell.length_b   1.000
_cell.length_c   1.000
_cell.angle_alpha   90.00
_cell.angle_beta   90.00
_cell.angle_gamma   90.00
#
_symmetry.space_group_name_H-M   'P 1'
#
loop_
_entity.id
_entity.type
_entity.pdbx_description
1 polymer ?
#
loop_
_entity_poly.entity_id
_entity_poly.type
_entity_poly.pdbx_seq_one_letter_code
_entity_poly.pdbx_strand_id
1 'polypeptide(L)'
;MVELFSASPCTPTWFFTQWWGEPLQYFVACIGCHCAVRQLCPQTTYCWICAYANRQHVLSQELHEDPKQTSFYKAMCLADGLLLILDNVGPAMPFQRDRKKEPLLLDTVAHTQAGTFVLTDGLTDAEAKVRDAGFPGDAEAFKSLRELCFPIHVLEKGMNLRLQEAQATEEVDRRHILNSVVGKQQHELDEEPQREHESYTKVNAQLGSRFALACFGPAIRGSTALRFGVARALQADRWRRQLVLDINKIPKERQAVAFEVFVAGLPKDLEHLSLTWKELVADSNLAALAEKLPISLKQLRLDFRDCSQIRDADVAALAEQLPIGLQQLQLDFDSCSQISDAGVAALAEKLPIGLQQLSLDFSECSQISDAGVAALAEKLPIGLQQLQLDFSCSQISDAGVAFRICKQISNAGVAALAEKLPIGLQQLQLDMRDCSQISDAGVAALAEKLPISLQQLNLDWCGCSQISDAGVAALAAKLPIGLQQLQLNFLSCAQISDAGAAVLAEQLPIGLQQRQLDLRSCSQISDAVQSATGSLESLRAWAAAGELGAAPVLEKGKEGKMGKPSHESPRARPAALAAPWRGQTPSPALPAPSPAAPQTTHITAEVAETSSDTVLAEGLADETDVDSLDFAYRFDGHVMSKVPSLFETLCSGLHCATTLEKLSLDFSSCRQINDAGVAALAEKLPIGLQQLQLNFVNCKQISDAGVAALADKLPISLQQFNLDSSCLDSSKCSQISNAGAAALAEQLPITLRQLQLDFDSCSQISDAGVAALAEKLPISLQQLHPNFDIFSQVSDADVAALAEKLPIGLQQLSLDFELCMQISDAGVAALADKLPVGLQQLQLEFGSCRQISDAARSTTGRPESLRVWAAAADL
;
A
#
# COMPACT_ATOMS: atom_id res chain seq x y z
N MET A 1 41.92 -14.16 19.40
CA MET A 1 40.50 -13.78 19.45
C MET A 1 40.41 -12.69 20.49
N VAL A 2 40.34 -11.42 20.06
CA VAL A 2 40.14 -10.30 20.99
C VAL A 2 38.71 -10.44 21.48
N GLU A 3 38.51 -10.59 22.78
CA GLU A 3 37.19 -10.65 23.39
C GLU A 3 36.48 -9.31 23.10
N LEU A 4 35.57 -9.30 22.12
CA LEU A 4 34.71 -8.16 21.82
C LEU A 4 33.60 -8.10 22.88
N PHE A 5 33.96 -7.67 24.08
CA PHE A 5 32.99 -7.23 25.08
C PHE A 5 32.47 -5.85 24.71
N SER A 6 31.19 -5.57 24.97
CA SER A 6 30.67 -4.21 24.85
C SER A 6 31.46 -3.29 25.80
N ALA A 7 31.78 -2.08 25.34
CA ALA A 7 32.52 -1.11 26.16
C ALA A 7 31.69 -0.58 27.34
N SER A 8 30.38 -0.77 27.31
CA SER A 8 29.41 -0.34 28.33
C SER A 8 28.35 -1.43 28.57
N PRO A 9 27.72 -1.48 29.76
CA PRO A 9 26.60 -2.37 30.01
C PRO A 9 25.51 -2.21 28.94
N CYS A 10 25.10 -3.32 28.34
CA CYS A 10 24.08 -3.37 27.27
C CYS A 10 23.05 -4.46 27.57
N THR A 11 21.80 -4.23 27.18
CA THR A 11 20.74 -5.23 27.25
C THR A 11 20.84 -6.16 26.04
N PRO A 12 20.84 -7.49 26.19
CA PRO A 12 20.90 -8.40 25.05
C PRO A 12 19.58 -8.37 24.28
N THR A 13 19.65 -8.14 22.97
CA THR A 13 18.52 -8.26 22.03
C THR A 13 18.27 -9.72 21.68
N TRP A 14 19.32 -10.55 21.63
CA TRP A 14 19.23 -11.97 21.32
C TRP A 14 19.94 -12.86 22.35
N PHE A 15 19.35 -14.01 22.64
CA PHE A 15 19.96 -15.07 23.44
C PHE A 15 20.37 -16.23 22.55
N PHE A 16 21.65 -16.60 22.53
CA PHE A 16 22.15 -17.69 21.69
C PHE A 16 22.46 -18.91 22.55
N THR A 17 21.92 -20.07 22.16
CA THR A 17 22.21 -21.34 22.81
C THR A 17 22.79 -22.35 21.82
N GLN A 18 23.84 -23.05 22.26
CA GLN A 18 24.54 -24.07 21.49
C GLN A 18 25.02 -25.20 22.40
N TRP A 19 25.28 -26.36 21.80
CA TRP A 19 26.05 -27.41 22.46
C TRP A 19 27.55 -27.10 22.39
N TRP A 20 28.24 -27.18 23.53
CA TRP A 20 29.66 -26.79 23.64
C TRP A 20 30.63 -27.74 22.92
N GLY A 21 30.15 -28.92 22.48
CA GLY A 21 30.95 -29.87 21.70
C GLY A 21 31.06 -29.51 20.22
N GLU A 22 30.34 -28.49 19.74
CA GLU A 22 30.38 -28.09 18.34
C GLU A 22 31.65 -27.29 18.00
N PRO A 23 32.30 -27.54 16.84
CA PRO A 23 33.38 -26.70 16.37
C PRO A 23 32.99 -25.23 16.29
N LEU A 24 33.80 -24.35 16.88
CA LEU A 24 33.55 -22.89 16.91
C LEU A 24 33.32 -22.29 15.50
N GLN A 25 33.95 -22.85 14.47
CA GLN A 25 33.74 -22.44 13.08
C GLN A 25 32.28 -22.61 12.61
N TYR A 26 31.58 -23.65 13.06
CA TYR A 26 30.18 -23.91 12.71
C TYR A 26 29.27 -22.97 13.49
N PHE A 27 29.57 -22.75 14.78
CA PHE A 27 28.89 -21.74 15.58
C PHE A 27 28.93 -20.34 14.94
N VAL A 28 30.11 -19.90 14.49
CA VAL A 28 30.27 -18.60 13.81
C VAL A 28 29.49 -18.57 12.49
N ALA A 29 29.48 -19.67 11.72
CA ALA A 29 28.68 -19.76 10.50
C ALA A 29 27.17 -19.68 10.77
N CYS A 30 26.69 -20.34 11.83
CA CYS A 30 25.31 -20.28 12.32
C CYS A 30 24.90 -18.86 12.68
N ILE A 31 25.72 -18.14 13.45
CA ILE A 31 25.46 -16.74 13.79
C ILE A 31 25.45 -15.88 12.53
N GLY A 32 26.46 -16.01 11.66
CA GLY A 32 26.55 -15.22 10.44
C GLY A 32 25.32 -15.38 9.55
N CYS A 33 24.83 -16.61 9.40
CA CYS A 33 23.61 -16.91 8.65
C CYS A 33 22.37 -16.30 9.31
N HIS A 34 22.20 -16.44 10.63
CA HIS A 34 21.08 -15.84 11.36
C HIS A 34 21.08 -14.30 11.27
N CYS A 35 22.24 -13.67 11.49
CA CYS A 35 22.39 -12.21 11.37
C CYS A 35 22.08 -11.72 9.95
N ALA A 36 22.50 -12.46 8.91
CA ALA A 36 22.19 -12.13 7.53
C ALA A 36 20.69 -12.24 7.24
N VAL A 37 20.04 -13.33 7.66
CA VAL A 37 18.60 -13.56 7.45
C VAL A 37 17.75 -12.51 8.16
N ARG A 38 18.09 -12.18 9.41
CA ARG A 38 17.38 -11.18 10.21
C ARG A 38 17.82 -9.73 9.94
N GLN A 39 18.81 -9.53 9.06
CA GLN A 39 19.44 -8.22 8.78
C GLN A 39 19.88 -7.48 10.05
N LEU A 40 20.44 -8.21 11.03
CA LEU A 40 20.82 -7.66 12.32
C LEU A 40 22.02 -6.71 12.18
N CYS A 41 21.87 -5.49 12.68
CA CYS A 41 22.90 -4.46 12.65
C CYS A 41 23.96 -4.73 13.74
N PRO A 42 25.25 -4.93 13.39
CA PRO A 42 26.31 -5.23 14.36
C PRO A 42 26.54 -4.14 15.40
N GLN A 43 26.17 -2.89 15.11
CA GLN A 43 26.35 -1.75 16.01
C GLN A 43 25.24 -1.62 17.06
N THR A 44 24.09 -2.25 16.83
CA THR A 44 22.91 -2.14 17.72
C THR A 44 22.45 -3.49 18.28
N THR A 45 22.94 -4.61 17.73
CA THR A 45 22.57 -5.96 18.16
C THR A 45 23.54 -6.45 19.22
N TYR A 46 23.00 -6.78 20.40
CA TYR A 46 23.78 -7.34 21.51
C TYR A 46 23.32 -8.77 21.77
N CYS A 47 24.25 -9.72 21.68
CA CYS A 47 23.92 -11.14 21.85
C CYS A 47 24.48 -11.67 23.18
N TRP A 48 23.64 -12.33 23.95
CA TRP A 48 24.07 -13.11 25.11
C TRP A 48 24.29 -14.57 24.69
N ILE A 49 25.55 -15.00 24.67
CA ILE A 49 25.91 -16.35 24.22
C ILE A 49 26.10 -17.26 25.43
N CYS A 50 25.30 -18.32 25.53
CA CYS A 50 25.26 -19.19 26.71
C CYS A 50 26.61 -19.80 27.08
N ALA A 51 27.47 -20.04 26.09
CA ALA A 51 28.79 -20.63 26.29
C ALA A 51 29.85 -19.65 26.82
N TYR A 52 29.69 -18.35 26.56
CA TYR A 52 30.78 -17.37 26.73
C TYR A 52 30.44 -16.21 27.66
N ALA A 53 29.16 -15.92 27.87
CA ALA A 53 28.75 -14.72 28.61
C ALA A 53 28.95 -14.83 30.13
N ASN A 54 28.99 -16.05 30.68
CA ASN A 54 29.27 -16.26 32.10
C ASN A 54 30.76 -16.28 32.40
N ARG A 55 31.14 -15.67 33.53
CA ARG A 55 32.53 -15.68 34.03
C ARG A 55 32.88 -17.07 34.57
N GLN A 56 33.58 -17.86 33.76
CA GLN A 56 33.89 -19.27 34.06
C GLN A 56 34.68 -19.46 35.38
N HIS A 57 35.48 -18.48 35.80
CA HIS A 57 36.22 -18.55 37.07
C HIS A 57 35.34 -18.53 38.32
N VAL A 58 34.09 -18.06 38.22
CA VAL A 58 33.13 -17.95 39.33
C VAL A 58 31.72 -18.38 38.91
N LEU A 59 31.63 -19.35 37.98
CA LEU A 59 30.36 -19.80 37.40
C LEU A 59 29.33 -20.23 38.46
N SER A 60 29.78 -20.78 39.58
CA SER A 60 28.92 -21.17 40.71
C SER A 60 28.16 -20.00 41.36
N GLN A 61 28.57 -18.75 41.14
CA GLN A 61 27.82 -17.57 41.60
C GLN A 61 26.66 -17.20 40.66
N GLU A 62 26.71 -17.64 39.41
CA GLU A 62 25.70 -17.37 38.36
C GLU A 62 24.69 -18.52 38.22
N LEU A 63 25.06 -19.71 38.73
CA LEU A 63 24.21 -20.89 38.84
C LEU A 63 23.53 -20.90 40.21
N HIS A 64 22.20 -20.95 40.21
CA HIS A 64 21.37 -20.98 41.41
C HIS A 64 20.49 -22.23 41.40
N GLU A 65 20.11 -22.71 42.58
CA GLU A 65 19.19 -23.86 42.74
C GLU A 65 17.88 -23.67 41.96
N ASP A 66 17.32 -22.46 41.97
CA ASP A 66 16.19 -22.12 41.10
C ASP A 66 16.73 -21.70 39.71
N PRO A 67 16.44 -22.47 38.63
CA PRO A 67 16.85 -22.10 37.28
C PRO A 67 16.35 -20.73 36.84
N LYS A 68 15.26 -20.21 37.43
CA LYS A 68 14.73 -18.86 37.16
C LYS A 68 15.59 -17.75 37.75
N GLN A 69 16.50 -18.05 38.67
CA GLN A 69 17.43 -17.07 39.24
C GLN A 69 18.77 -17.01 38.50
N THR A 70 19.05 -17.99 37.64
CA THR A 70 20.30 -18.06 36.86
C THR A 70 20.46 -16.88 35.90
N SER A 71 21.71 -16.52 35.60
CA SER A 71 22.04 -15.53 34.58
C SER A 71 21.44 -15.88 33.21
N PHE A 72 21.39 -17.17 32.86
CA PHE A 72 20.74 -17.67 31.65
C PHE A 72 19.28 -17.25 31.56
N TYR A 73 18.49 -17.46 32.62
CA TYR A 73 17.07 -17.10 32.63
C TYR A 73 16.86 -15.60 32.60
N LYS A 74 17.69 -14.83 33.32
CA LYS A 74 17.64 -13.37 33.33
C LYS A 74 17.96 -12.81 31.94
N ALA A 75 19.04 -13.28 31.30
CA ALA A 75 19.44 -12.87 29.97
C ALA A 75 18.39 -13.24 28.91
N MET A 76 17.83 -14.46 29.00
CA MET A 76 16.67 -14.83 28.21
C MET A 76 15.57 -13.79 28.42
N CYS A 77 15.09 -13.57 29.65
CA CYS A 77 13.98 -12.64 29.97
C CYS A 77 14.15 -11.22 29.41
N LEU A 78 15.39 -10.78 29.15
CA LEU A 78 15.71 -9.48 28.57
C LEU A 78 15.74 -9.48 27.04
N ALA A 79 15.98 -10.63 26.41
CA ALA A 79 16.08 -10.76 24.96
C ALA A 79 14.71 -10.80 24.27
N ASP A 80 14.67 -10.20 23.08
CA ASP A 80 13.56 -10.18 22.14
C ASP A 80 13.47 -11.50 21.35
N GLY A 81 14.62 -12.15 21.14
CA GLY A 81 14.72 -13.43 20.44
C GLY A 81 15.69 -14.43 21.07
N LEU A 82 15.49 -15.71 20.76
CA LEU A 82 16.36 -16.83 21.08
C LEU A 82 16.78 -17.52 19.79
N LEU A 83 18.09 -17.67 19.59
CA LEU A 83 18.65 -18.50 18.53
C LEU A 83 19.05 -19.85 19.11
N LEU A 84 18.40 -20.90 18.62
CA LEU A 84 18.72 -22.28 18.90
C LEU A 84 19.66 -22.83 17.84
N ILE A 85 20.89 -23.14 18.23
CA ILE A 85 21.89 -23.76 17.35
C ILE A 85 21.87 -25.28 17.58
N LEU A 86 21.48 -26.03 16.56
CA LEU A 86 21.39 -27.48 16.56
C LEU A 86 22.72 -28.09 16.12
N ASP A 87 23.17 -29.12 16.83
CA ASP A 87 24.36 -29.87 16.43
C ASP A 87 24.04 -30.94 15.36
N ASN A 88 25.08 -31.50 14.75
CA ASN A 88 24.96 -32.54 13.71
C ASN A 88 24.53 -33.92 14.25
N VAL A 89 24.43 -34.11 15.56
CA VAL A 89 24.13 -35.38 16.25
C VAL A 89 22.68 -35.40 16.78
N GLY A 90 22.11 -34.24 17.08
CA GLY A 90 20.74 -34.03 17.52
C GLY A 90 20.48 -32.57 17.94
N PRO A 91 19.21 -32.21 18.17
CA PRO A 91 18.90 -30.86 18.61
C PRO A 91 19.38 -30.62 20.05
N ALA A 92 20.20 -29.59 20.25
CA ALA A 92 20.32 -28.97 21.57
C ALA A 92 18.93 -28.45 21.98
N MET A 93 18.59 -28.50 23.27
CA MET A 93 17.25 -28.16 23.74
C MET A 93 17.24 -26.81 24.45
N PRO A 94 16.65 -25.74 23.87
CA PRO A 94 16.33 -24.55 24.61
C PRO A 94 15.04 -24.81 25.39
N PHE A 95 15.15 -24.73 26.70
CA PHE A 95 13.99 -24.88 27.59
C PHE A 95 13.11 -23.64 27.49
N GLN A 96 11.83 -23.83 27.14
CA GLN A 96 10.84 -22.78 27.25
C GLN A 96 10.50 -22.61 28.74
N ARG A 97 11.05 -21.57 29.36
CA ARG A 97 10.77 -21.20 30.76
C ARG A 97 9.72 -20.08 30.76
N ASP A 98 8.63 -20.32 31.48
CA ASP A 98 7.40 -19.52 31.47
C ASP A 98 7.66 -18.01 31.66
N ARG A 99 7.21 -17.18 30.70
CA ARG A 99 7.41 -15.71 30.68
C ARG A 99 6.08 -14.95 30.71
N LYS A 100 6.11 -13.76 31.32
CA LYS A 100 4.98 -12.82 31.45
C LYS A 100 4.98 -11.63 30.46
N LYS A 101 6.00 -11.47 29.60
CA LYS A 101 6.07 -10.42 28.57
C LYS A 101 6.15 -11.04 27.18
N GLU A 102 5.72 -10.26 26.18
CA GLU A 102 5.58 -10.49 24.73
C GLU A 102 6.34 -11.70 24.13
N PRO A 103 5.79 -12.35 23.09
CA PRO A 103 6.33 -13.62 22.62
C PRO A 103 7.78 -13.48 22.13
N LEU A 104 8.69 -14.17 22.84
CA LEU A 104 10.09 -14.34 22.45
C LEU A 104 10.17 -15.05 21.10
N LEU A 105 10.82 -14.43 20.10
CA LEU A 105 11.10 -15.07 18.81
C LEU A 105 12.00 -16.29 19.03
N LEU A 106 11.66 -17.44 18.44
CA LEU A 106 12.51 -18.65 18.48
C LEU A 106 13.03 -19.01 17.09
N ASP A 107 14.26 -18.62 16.79
CA ASP A 107 14.94 -19.01 15.57
C ASP A 107 15.74 -20.30 15.79
N THR A 108 15.79 -21.16 14.79
CA THR A 108 16.54 -22.44 14.84
C THR A 108 17.49 -22.51 13.67
N VAL A 109 18.76 -22.80 13.94
CA VAL A 109 19.81 -22.93 12.91
C VAL A 109 20.50 -24.27 13.01
N ALA A 110 20.78 -24.88 11.86
CA ALA A 110 21.52 -26.11 11.76
C ALA A 110 22.65 -25.97 10.75
N HIS A 111 23.86 -26.41 11.13
CA HIS A 111 25.00 -26.50 10.23
C HIS A 111 25.24 -27.95 9.81
N THR A 112 25.25 -28.22 8.52
CA THR A 112 25.53 -29.54 7.94
C THR A 112 26.67 -29.44 6.92
N GLN A 113 27.10 -30.57 6.38
CA GLN A 113 28.06 -30.59 5.26
C GLN A 113 27.58 -29.81 4.03
N ALA A 114 26.26 -29.68 3.84
CA ALA A 114 25.67 -28.94 2.72
C ALA A 114 25.59 -27.43 2.95
N GLY A 115 25.85 -26.95 4.17
CA GLY A 115 25.76 -25.53 4.53
C GLY A 115 24.99 -25.28 5.83
N THR A 116 24.67 -24.01 6.04
CA THR A 116 23.97 -23.51 7.24
C THR A 116 22.55 -23.09 6.86
N PHE A 117 21.56 -23.54 7.63
CA PHE A 117 20.15 -23.32 7.33
C PHE A 117 19.44 -22.76 8.56
N VAL A 118 18.51 -21.81 8.37
CA VAL A 118 17.80 -21.13 9.46
C VAL A 118 16.29 -21.25 9.25
N LEU A 119 15.58 -21.62 10.33
CA LEU A 119 14.15 -21.43 10.52
C LEU A 119 13.94 -20.21 11.40
N THR A 120 13.03 -19.32 11.02
CA THR A 120 12.69 -18.15 11.85
C THR A 120 11.34 -18.34 12.54
N ASP A 121 11.15 -17.75 13.72
CA ASP A 121 9.79 -17.52 14.23
C ASP A 121 9.23 -16.23 13.63
N GLY A 122 8.04 -16.29 13.04
CA GLY A 122 7.48 -15.19 12.26
C GLY A 122 8.32 -14.79 11.04
N LEU A 123 7.99 -13.60 10.51
CA LEU A 123 8.66 -12.98 9.37
C LEU A 123 9.93 -12.23 9.83
N THR A 124 10.91 -12.13 8.94
CA THR A 124 12.03 -11.17 9.04
C THR A 124 11.56 -9.75 8.73
N ASP A 125 12.33 -8.72 9.06
CA ASP A 125 11.94 -7.33 8.76
C ASP A 125 11.80 -7.07 7.25
N ALA A 126 12.63 -7.74 6.44
CA ALA A 126 12.53 -7.69 4.98
C ALA A 126 11.20 -8.28 4.49
N GLU A 127 10.82 -9.44 5.03
CA GLU A 127 9.55 -10.09 4.71
C GLU A 127 8.37 -9.30 5.27
N ALA A 128 8.46 -8.76 6.48
CA ALA A 128 7.40 -7.94 7.08
C ALA A 128 7.14 -6.67 6.26
N LYS A 129 8.18 -6.02 5.73
CA LYS A 129 8.04 -4.89 4.79
C LYS A 129 7.33 -5.30 3.50
N VAL A 130 7.55 -6.51 2.99
CA VAL A 130 6.80 -7.03 1.83
C VAL A 130 5.31 -7.17 2.16
N ARG A 131 4.99 -7.66 3.36
CA ARG A 131 3.60 -7.77 3.84
C ARG A 131 2.95 -6.39 4.00
N ASP A 132 3.65 -5.46 4.63
CA ASP A 132 3.15 -4.12 4.95
C ASP A 132 3.06 -3.22 3.70
N ALA A 133 3.75 -3.57 2.61
CA ALA A 133 3.63 -2.94 1.29
C ALA A 133 2.36 -3.36 0.50
N GLY A 134 1.42 -4.08 1.12
CA GLY A 134 0.10 -4.36 0.53
C GLY A 134 -0.04 -5.70 -0.19
N PHE A 135 0.91 -6.63 -0.02
CA PHE A 135 0.88 -7.96 -0.67
C PHE A 135 0.84 -9.08 0.38
N PRO A 136 -0.27 -9.23 1.14
CA PRO A 136 -0.41 -10.31 2.11
C PRO A 136 -0.36 -11.68 1.40
N GLY A 137 0.68 -12.47 1.68
CA GLY A 137 0.98 -13.76 1.04
C GLY A 137 2.43 -13.89 0.56
N ASP A 138 3.01 -12.82 0.00
CA ASP A 138 4.37 -12.84 -0.57
C ASP A 138 5.46 -12.96 0.51
N ALA A 139 5.25 -12.29 1.65
CA ALA A 139 6.19 -12.36 2.78
C ALA A 139 6.31 -13.77 3.36
N GLU A 140 5.17 -14.42 3.57
CA GLU A 140 5.09 -15.83 3.95
C GLU A 140 5.68 -16.72 2.83
N ALA A 141 5.57 -16.34 1.55
CA ALA A 141 6.23 -16.99 0.41
C ALA A 141 7.75 -17.03 0.50
N PHE A 142 8.38 -15.87 0.67
CA PHE A 142 9.83 -15.78 0.82
C PHE A 142 10.33 -16.59 2.02
N LYS A 143 9.62 -16.51 3.15
CA LYS A 143 9.92 -17.31 4.33
C LYS A 143 9.91 -18.80 4.03
N SER A 144 8.83 -19.32 3.45
CA SER A 144 8.70 -20.75 3.15
C SER A 144 9.75 -21.24 2.14
N LEU A 145 10.09 -20.43 1.13
CA LEU A 145 11.10 -20.78 0.13
C LEU A 145 12.50 -20.88 0.76
N ARG A 146 12.89 -19.91 1.59
CA ARG A 146 14.16 -19.94 2.34
C ARG A 146 14.24 -21.19 3.22
N GLU A 147 13.15 -21.52 3.89
CA GLU A 147 13.10 -22.61 4.87
C GLU A 147 12.97 -24.00 4.24
N LEU A 148 12.66 -24.09 2.94
CA LEU A 148 12.46 -25.35 2.23
C LEU A 148 13.72 -26.24 2.23
N CYS A 149 14.90 -25.63 2.23
CA CYS A 149 16.18 -26.34 2.22
C CYS A 149 16.63 -26.80 3.62
N PHE A 150 15.85 -26.53 4.67
CA PHE A 150 16.23 -26.95 6.01
C PHE A 150 16.32 -28.49 6.10
N PRO A 151 17.36 -29.05 6.74
CA PRO A 151 17.59 -30.49 6.68
C PRO A 151 16.44 -31.34 7.23
N ILE A 152 15.80 -32.13 6.36
CA ILE A 152 14.61 -32.94 6.70
C ILE A 152 14.84 -33.87 7.89
N HIS A 153 16.01 -34.51 7.97
CA HIS A 153 16.33 -35.42 9.08
C HIS A 153 16.43 -34.70 10.44
N VAL A 154 16.80 -33.41 10.44
CA VAL A 154 16.80 -32.57 11.65
C VAL A 154 15.36 -32.22 12.04
N LEU A 155 14.53 -31.86 11.06
CA LEU A 155 13.09 -31.62 11.29
C LEU A 155 12.40 -32.87 11.86
N GLU A 156 12.66 -34.04 11.29
CA GLU A 156 12.10 -35.31 11.74
C GLU A 156 12.50 -35.66 13.18
N LYS A 157 13.78 -35.47 13.54
CA LYS A 157 14.23 -35.63 14.93
C LYS A 157 13.54 -34.63 15.86
N GLY A 158 13.46 -33.36 15.47
CA GLY A 158 12.81 -32.30 16.24
C GLY A 158 11.32 -32.54 16.48
N MET A 159 10.60 -33.05 15.47
CA MET A 159 9.18 -33.40 15.58
C MET A 159 8.89 -34.51 16.59
N ASN A 160 9.86 -35.41 16.83
CA ASN A 160 9.70 -36.59 17.68
C ASN A 160 10.42 -36.47 19.02
N LEU A 161 10.97 -35.30 19.33
CA LEU A 161 11.77 -35.12 20.53
C LEU A 161 10.92 -35.16 21.80
N ARG A 162 11.48 -35.77 22.85
CA ARG A 162 10.89 -35.81 24.19
C ARG A 162 11.81 -35.12 25.20
N LEU A 163 11.35 -34.00 25.74
CA LEU A 163 12.05 -33.18 26.72
C LEU A 163 12.55 -33.99 27.92
N GLN A 164 11.72 -34.88 28.44
CA GLN A 164 12.03 -35.70 29.63
C GLN A 164 13.15 -36.74 29.38
N GLU A 165 13.48 -36.99 28.11
CA GLU A 165 14.57 -37.89 27.70
C GLU A 165 15.85 -37.11 27.36
N ALA A 166 15.83 -35.77 27.47
CA ALA A 166 16.99 -34.94 27.21
C ALA A 166 18.10 -35.20 28.23
N GLN A 167 19.35 -35.08 27.77
CA GLN A 167 20.55 -35.24 28.59
C GLN A 167 21.09 -33.87 28.99
N ALA A 168 21.75 -33.81 30.15
CA ALA A 168 22.51 -32.65 30.59
C ALA A 168 23.89 -33.11 31.07
N THR A 169 24.89 -32.22 30.99
CA THR A 169 26.23 -32.48 31.53
C THR A 169 26.17 -32.73 33.03
N GLU A 170 25.39 -31.91 33.75
CA GLU A 170 25.11 -32.08 35.17
C GLU A 170 23.68 -32.58 35.36
N GLU A 171 23.55 -33.76 35.98
CA GLU A 171 22.25 -34.40 36.21
C GLU A 171 21.34 -33.57 37.13
N VAL A 172 21.94 -32.78 38.03
CA VAL A 172 21.23 -31.84 38.90
C VAL A 172 20.50 -30.78 38.07
N ASP A 173 21.13 -30.22 37.03
CA ASP A 173 20.51 -29.24 36.15
C ASP A 173 19.33 -29.85 35.41
N ARG A 174 19.49 -31.07 34.87
CA ARG A 174 18.39 -31.80 34.20
C ARG A 174 17.19 -31.94 35.14
N ARG A 175 17.44 -32.35 36.39
CA ARG A 175 16.42 -32.53 37.41
C ARG A 175 15.70 -31.23 37.74
N HIS A 176 16.46 -30.18 38.05
CA HIS A 176 15.92 -28.87 38.41
C HIS A 176 15.12 -28.25 37.27
N ILE A 177 15.59 -28.38 36.03
CA ILE A 177 14.89 -27.87 34.84
C ILE A 177 13.58 -28.61 34.61
N LEU A 178 13.60 -29.95 34.65
CA LEU A 178 12.38 -30.74 34.46
C LEU A 178 11.35 -30.40 35.53
N ASN A 179 11.73 -30.39 36.81
CA ASN A 179 10.86 -29.99 37.92
C ASN A 179 10.35 -28.55 37.79
N SER A 180 11.17 -27.63 37.27
CA SER A 180 10.75 -26.26 36.98
C SER A 180 9.68 -26.20 35.88
N VAL A 181 9.75 -27.04 34.85
CA VAL A 181 8.73 -27.14 33.78
C VAL A 181 7.40 -27.68 34.33
N VAL A 182 7.45 -28.56 35.33
CA VAL A 182 6.24 -29.03 36.05
C VAL A 182 5.65 -27.93 36.95
N GLY A 183 6.40 -26.87 37.25
CA GLY A 183 5.97 -25.79 38.14
C GLY A 183 6.24 -26.06 39.62
N LYS A 184 7.16 -26.98 39.95
CA LYS A 184 7.60 -27.23 41.33
C LYS A 184 8.25 -25.99 41.95
N GLN A 185 8.11 -25.83 43.26
CA GLN A 185 8.73 -24.76 44.03
C GLN A 185 10.21 -25.05 44.30
N GLN A 186 10.97 -24.03 44.71
CA GLN A 186 12.42 -24.13 44.90
C GLN A 186 12.85 -25.31 45.79
N HIS A 187 12.15 -25.56 46.90
CA HIS A 187 12.47 -26.64 47.83
C HIS A 187 12.14 -28.06 47.31
N GLU A 188 11.45 -28.15 46.17
CA GLU A 188 11.01 -29.41 45.54
C GLU A 188 11.83 -29.73 44.28
N LEU A 189 12.81 -28.88 43.90
CA LEU A 189 13.55 -29.02 42.66
C LEU A 189 14.51 -30.23 42.66
N ASP A 190 14.97 -30.68 43.83
CA ASP A 190 15.82 -31.87 43.98
C ASP A 190 15.07 -33.20 43.93
N GLU A 191 13.74 -33.17 43.88
CA GLU A 191 12.94 -34.40 43.77
C GLU A 191 13.15 -35.10 42.43
N GLU A 192 12.96 -36.42 42.38
CA GLU A 192 13.10 -37.15 41.12
C GLU A 192 12.06 -36.64 40.08
N PRO A 193 12.46 -36.29 38.85
CA PRO A 193 11.52 -35.80 37.85
C PRO A 193 10.50 -36.87 37.50
N GLN A 194 9.24 -36.45 37.33
CA GLN A 194 8.20 -37.36 36.89
C GLN A 194 8.54 -37.96 35.51
N ARG A 195 8.15 -39.22 35.28
CA ARG A 195 8.35 -39.87 33.96
C ARG A 195 7.48 -39.24 32.88
N GLU A 196 6.26 -38.86 33.24
CA GLU A 196 5.30 -38.19 32.36
C GLU A 196 4.62 -37.06 33.12
N HIS A 197 4.33 -35.96 32.43
CA HIS A 197 3.55 -34.84 32.96
C HIS A 197 2.88 -34.07 31.82
N GLU A 198 1.77 -33.38 32.12
CA GLU A 198 1.07 -32.56 31.13
C GLU A 198 1.93 -31.41 30.63
N SER A 199 2.72 -30.76 31.50
CA SER A 199 3.69 -29.72 31.08
C SER A 199 4.73 -30.24 30.09
N TYR A 200 5.21 -31.48 30.25
CA TYR A 200 6.13 -32.07 29.27
C TYR A 200 5.41 -32.34 27.95
N THR A 201 4.17 -32.83 28.02
CA THR A 201 3.33 -33.06 26.84
C THR A 201 3.13 -31.76 26.06
N LYS A 202 2.84 -30.66 26.78
CA LYS A 202 2.69 -29.32 26.21
C LYS A 202 3.96 -28.86 25.50
N VAL A 203 5.09 -28.87 26.20
CA VAL A 203 6.36 -28.41 25.62
C VAL A 203 6.76 -29.26 24.42
N ASN A 204 6.64 -30.58 24.51
CA ASN A 204 6.95 -31.50 23.40
C ASN A 204 6.03 -31.26 22.20
N ALA A 205 4.73 -31.08 22.41
CA ALA A 205 3.78 -30.82 21.33
C ALA A 205 4.05 -29.49 20.63
N GLN A 206 4.31 -28.42 21.39
CA GLN A 206 4.61 -27.10 20.83
C GLN A 206 5.92 -27.09 20.03
N LEU A 207 6.97 -27.74 20.54
CA LEU A 207 8.22 -27.92 19.81
C LEU A 207 8.02 -28.79 18.56
N GLY A 208 7.34 -29.92 18.70
CA GLY A 208 7.09 -30.84 17.59
C GLY A 208 6.29 -30.18 16.46
N SER A 209 5.25 -29.43 16.80
CA SER A 209 4.43 -28.67 15.84
C SER A 209 5.23 -27.60 15.11
N ARG A 210 6.17 -26.92 15.78
CA ARG A 210 7.08 -25.96 15.11
C ARG A 210 7.93 -26.63 14.03
N PHE A 211 8.58 -27.76 14.35
CA PHE A 211 9.33 -28.52 13.35
C PHE A 211 8.42 -29.09 12.25
N ALA A 212 7.17 -29.46 12.59
CA ALA A 212 6.21 -29.96 11.62
C ALA A 212 5.79 -28.93 10.58
N LEU A 213 5.63 -27.66 10.97
CA LEU A 213 5.35 -26.57 10.02
C LEU A 213 6.50 -26.35 9.05
N ALA A 214 7.74 -26.31 9.54
CA ALA A 214 8.93 -26.24 8.69
C ALA A 214 9.07 -27.49 7.80
N CYS A 215 8.65 -28.65 8.29
CA CYS A 215 8.67 -29.90 7.56
C CYS A 215 7.49 -30.06 6.60
N PHE A 216 6.48 -29.19 6.61
CA PHE A 216 5.24 -29.40 5.86
C PHE A 216 5.51 -29.55 4.36
N GLY A 217 6.14 -28.55 3.73
CA GLY A 217 6.51 -28.60 2.30
C GLY A 217 7.41 -29.80 1.94
N PRO A 218 8.55 -30.02 2.63
CA PRO A 218 9.40 -31.18 2.42
C PRO A 218 8.68 -32.52 2.59
N ALA A 219 7.77 -32.64 3.56
CA ALA A 219 7.01 -33.87 3.82
C ALA A 219 6.07 -34.24 2.66
N ILE A 220 5.50 -33.24 1.97
CA ILE A 220 4.64 -33.51 0.82
C ILE A 220 5.43 -34.17 -0.32
N ARG A 221 6.71 -33.82 -0.50
CA ARG A 221 7.63 -34.46 -1.46
C ARG A 221 8.22 -35.77 -0.94
N GLY A 222 8.21 -35.94 0.39
CA GLY A 222 8.79 -37.08 1.09
C GLY A 222 7.87 -38.30 1.23
N SER A 223 8.23 -39.17 2.17
CA SER A 223 7.56 -40.45 2.42
C SER A 223 6.20 -40.26 3.13
N THR A 224 5.32 -41.25 2.98
CA THR A 224 4.04 -41.31 3.69
C THR A 224 4.22 -41.25 5.22
N ALA A 225 5.28 -41.85 5.76
CA ALA A 225 5.59 -41.80 7.19
C ALA A 225 5.86 -40.37 7.67
N LEU A 226 6.60 -39.58 6.88
CA LEU A 226 6.91 -38.19 7.20
C LEU A 226 5.64 -37.31 7.19
N ARG A 227 4.75 -37.53 6.22
CA ARG A 227 3.44 -36.87 6.12
C ARG A 227 2.57 -37.13 7.35
N PHE A 228 2.46 -38.39 7.78
CA PHE A 228 1.75 -38.73 9.02
C PHE A 228 2.43 -38.15 10.26
N GLY A 229 3.76 -38.09 10.26
CA GLY A 229 4.54 -37.45 11.32
C GLY A 229 4.18 -35.96 11.48
N VAL A 230 4.15 -35.22 10.37
CA VAL A 230 3.74 -33.81 10.33
C VAL A 230 2.31 -33.63 10.83
N ALA A 231 1.34 -34.37 10.26
CA ALA A 231 -0.06 -34.26 10.66
C ALA A 231 -0.24 -34.54 12.16
N ARG A 232 0.38 -35.62 12.68
CA ARG A 232 0.30 -35.98 14.10
C ARG A 232 0.92 -34.90 15.00
N ALA A 233 2.07 -34.35 14.62
CA ALA A 233 2.75 -33.33 15.41
C ALA A 233 1.95 -32.01 15.47
N LEU A 234 1.34 -31.60 14.36
CA LEU A 234 0.44 -30.44 14.34
C LEU A 234 -0.80 -30.69 15.21
N GLN A 235 -1.46 -31.84 15.04
CA GLN A 235 -2.67 -32.18 15.79
C GLN A 235 -2.43 -32.33 17.30
N ALA A 236 -1.25 -32.79 17.71
CA ALA A 236 -0.88 -32.94 19.12
C ALA A 236 -0.76 -31.59 19.85
N ASP A 237 -0.47 -30.51 19.13
CA ASP A 237 -0.35 -29.15 19.67
C ASP A 237 -1.70 -28.46 19.86
N ARG A 238 -2.47 -29.00 20.80
CA ARG A 238 -3.76 -28.45 21.28
C ARG A 238 -3.64 -27.11 22.04
N TRP A 239 -2.42 -26.57 22.19
CA TRP A 239 -2.21 -25.24 22.77
C TRP A 239 -2.03 -24.16 21.71
N ARG A 240 -1.85 -24.56 20.44
CA ARG A 240 -1.79 -23.62 19.32
C ARG A 240 -3.13 -22.94 19.11
N ARG A 241 -3.10 -21.61 19.14
CA ARG A 241 -4.28 -20.76 18.87
C ARG A 241 -4.34 -20.23 17.45
N GLN A 242 -3.22 -20.21 16.75
CA GLN A 242 -3.15 -19.69 15.38
C GLN A 242 -2.35 -20.60 14.46
N LEU A 243 -2.86 -20.77 13.25
CA LEU A 243 -2.22 -21.48 12.16
C LEU A 243 -2.41 -20.69 10.86
N VAL A 244 -1.29 -20.40 10.20
CA VAL A 244 -1.25 -19.76 8.88
C VAL A 244 -0.51 -20.72 7.96
N LEU A 245 -1.13 -21.09 6.84
CA LEU A 245 -0.54 -21.99 5.86
C LEU A 245 -0.84 -21.50 4.44
N ASP A 246 0.18 -21.49 3.61
CA ASP A 246 0.07 -21.16 2.19
C ASP A 246 0.42 -22.41 1.36
N ILE A 247 -0.60 -22.98 0.72
CA ILE A 247 -0.50 -24.21 -0.07
C ILE A 247 -0.06 -23.91 -1.52
N ASN A 248 -0.10 -22.67 -1.99
CA ASN A 248 0.23 -22.32 -3.38
C ASN A 248 1.65 -22.68 -3.77
N LYS A 249 2.57 -22.70 -2.80
CA LYS A 249 3.98 -23.07 -3.00
C LYS A 249 4.18 -24.57 -3.22
N ILE A 250 3.14 -25.37 -3.07
CA ILE A 250 3.16 -26.80 -3.34
C ILE A 250 2.75 -26.99 -4.80
N PRO A 251 3.55 -27.72 -5.61
CA PRO A 251 3.21 -27.99 -7.00
C PRO A 251 1.80 -28.57 -7.12
N LYS A 252 1.07 -28.16 -8.16
CA LYS A 252 -0.34 -28.53 -8.41
C LYS A 252 -0.61 -30.01 -8.19
N GLU A 253 0.23 -30.88 -8.76
CA GLU A 253 0.12 -32.33 -8.68
C GLU A 253 0.28 -32.91 -7.25
N ARG A 254 0.69 -32.08 -6.29
CA ARG A 254 0.90 -32.43 -4.88
C ARG A 254 -0.06 -31.72 -3.92
N GLN A 255 -0.85 -30.76 -4.38
CA GLN A 255 -1.75 -29.99 -3.50
C GLN A 255 -2.83 -30.86 -2.86
N ALA A 256 -3.34 -31.88 -3.56
CA ALA A 256 -4.27 -32.86 -2.96
C ALA A 256 -3.67 -33.58 -1.74
N VAL A 257 -2.40 -33.99 -1.84
CA VAL A 257 -1.69 -34.64 -0.72
C VAL A 257 -1.42 -33.64 0.40
N ALA A 258 -1.05 -32.40 0.06
CA ALA A 258 -0.86 -31.34 1.05
C ALA A 258 -2.13 -31.10 1.87
N PHE A 259 -3.26 -31.09 1.18
CA PHE A 259 -4.56 -30.95 1.82
C PHE A 259 -4.87 -32.07 2.79
N GLU A 260 -4.68 -33.32 2.39
CA GLU A 260 -4.87 -34.47 3.28
C GLU A 260 -4.04 -34.36 4.56
N VAL A 261 -2.77 -33.96 4.43
CA VAL A 261 -1.86 -33.77 5.58
C VAL A 261 -2.33 -32.62 6.47
N PHE A 262 -2.73 -31.50 5.87
CA PHE A 262 -3.23 -30.34 6.59
C PHE A 262 -4.51 -30.66 7.37
N VAL A 263 -5.51 -31.24 6.70
CA VAL A 263 -6.79 -31.60 7.31
C VAL A 263 -6.61 -32.63 8.42
N ALA A 264 -5.75 -33.62 8.22
CA ALA A 264 -5.41 -34.60 9.26
C ALA A 264 -4.66 -33.97 10.45
N GLY A 265 -3.90 -32.90 10.20
CA GLY A 265 -3.07 -32.21 11.18
C GLY A 265 -3.72 -31.03 11.90
N LEU A 266 -4.97 -30.70 11.59
CA LEU A 266 -5.60 -29.49 12.10
C LEU A 266 -5.76 -29.56 13.64
N PRO A 267 -5.19 -28.60 14.41
CA PRO A 267 -5.36 -28.55 15.86
C PRO A 267 -6.82 -28.29 16.25
N LYS A 268 -7.33 -28.98 17.28
CA LYS A 268 -8.75 -28.92 17.67
C LYS A 268 -9.15 -27.64 18.42
N ASP A 269 -8.19 -26.97 19.03
CA ASP A 269 -8.41 -25.81 19.90
C ASP A 269 -7.93 -24.49 19.25
N LEU A 270 -7.87 -24.50 17.91
CA LEU A 270 -7.43 -23.38 17.10
C LEU A 270 -8.46 -22.24 17.13
N GLU A 271 -8.00 -21.02 17.39
CA GLU A 271 -8.85 -19.83 17.40
C GLU A 271 -8.75 -19.05 16.07
N HIS A 272 -7.58 -19.04 15.42
CA HIS A 272 -7.34 -18.32 14.18
C HIS A 272 -6.77 -19.26 13.11
N LEU A 273 -7.44 -19.33 11.96
CA LEU A 273 -6.98 -20.09 10.79
C LEU A 273 -6.90 -19.18 9.58
N SER A 274 -5.74 -19.16 8.92
CA SER A 274 -5.57 -18.55 7.60
C SER A 274 -4.98 -19.59 6.64
N LEU A 275 -5.68 -19.80 5.52
CA LEU A 275 -5.30 -20.73 4.48
C LEU A 275 -5.34 -20.04 3.12
N THR A 276 -4.27 -20.16 2.35
CA THR A 276 -4.23 -19.69 0.95
C THR A 276 -4.07 -20.87 0.01
N TRP A 277 -4.93 -20.93 -1.01
CA TRP A 277 -5.00 -22.03 -1.95
C TRP A 277 -5.65 -21.64 -3.28
N LYS A 278 -4.85 -21.58 -4.35
CA LYS A 278 -5.24 -21.10 -5.69
C LYS A 278 -5.70 -22.18 -6.67
N GLU A 279 -5.50 -23.46 -6.37
CA GLU A 279 -5.90 -24.54 -7.28
C GLU A 279 -6.48 -25.75 -6.53
N LEU A 280 -7.79 -25.75 -6.29
CA LEU A 280 -8.46 -26.95 -5.77
C LEU A 280 -8.37 -28.11 -6.81
N VAL A 281 -7.72 -29.21 -6.43
CA VAL A 281 -7.51 -30.37 -7.32
C VAL A 281 -8.76 -31.27 -7.44
N ALA A 282 -9.87 -31.01 -6.75
CA ALA A 282 -11.13 -31.75 -6.91
C ALA A 282 -12.35 -31.07 -6.25
N ASP A 283 -13.55 -31.33 -6.78
CA ASP A 283 -14.89 -30.91 -6.29
C ASP A 283 -15.23 -31.34 -4.85
N SER A 284 -14.32 -32.00 -4.11
CA SER A 284 -14.58 -32.60 -2.79
C SER A 284 -13.76 -32.00 -1.64
N ASN A 285 -12.83 -31.09 -1.92
CA ASN A 285 -11.88 -30.64 -0.89
C ASN A 285 -12.46 -29.55 0.02
N LEU A 286 -13.31 -28.65 -0.47
CA LEU A 286 -13.84 -27.59 0.37
C LEU A 286 -14.81 -28.12 1.43
N ALA A 287 -15.68 -29.07 1.06
CA ALA A 287 -16.56 -29.76 2.01
C ALA A 287 -15.76 -30.52 3.10
N ALA A 288 -14.69 -31.22 2.71
CA ALA A 288 -13.84 -31.95 3.65
C ALA A 288 -13.08 -31.01 4.60
N LEU A 289 -12.67 -29.83 4.13
CA LEU A 289 -12.10 -28.78 4.96
C LEU A 289 -13.14 -28.28 5.96
N ALA A 290 -14.33 -27.93 5.45
CA ALA A 290 -15.44 -27.38 6.21
C ALA A 290 -15.81 -28.30 7.39
N GLU A 291 -15.93 -29.61 7.16
CA GLU A 291 -16.24 -30.62 8.19
C GLU A 291 -15.18 -30.68 9.31
N LYS A 292 -13.96 -30.23 9.04
CA LYS A 292 -12.82 -30.34 9.96
C LYS A 292 -12.49 -29.02 10.65
N LEU A 293 -13.14 -27.92 10.28
CA LEU A 293 -12.94 -26.62 10.93
C LEU A 293 -13.19 -26.71 12.44
N PRO A 294 -12.25 -26.26 13.29
CA PRO A 294 -12.42 -26.32 14.73
C PRO A 294 -13.55 -25.42 15.22
N ILE A 295 -14.40 -25.95 16.10
CA ILE A 295 -15.51 -25.19 16.72
C ILE A 295 -15.04 -24.00 17.57
N SER A 296 -13.77 -23.97 17.94
CA SER A 296 -13.12 -22.94 18.74
C SER A 296 -12.67 -21.72 17.91
N LEU A 297 -12.80 -21.78 16.58
CA LEU A 297 -12.40 -20.71 15.68
C LEU A 297 -13.19 -19.42 15.96
N LYS A 298 -12.43 -18.34 16.11
CA LYS A 298 -12.87 -16.95 16.18
C LYS A 298 -12.55 -16.18 14.90
N GLN A 299 -11.48 -16.55 14.20
CA GLN A 299 -11.07 -15.91 12.94
C GLN A 299 -10.78 -16.97 11.88
N LEU A 300 -11.39 -16.80 10.71
CA LEU A 300 -11.19 -17.67 9.55
C LEU A 300 -10.92 -16.82 8.32
N ARG A 301 -9.75 -17.02 7.70
CA ARG A 301 -9.39 -16.46 6.40
C ARG A 301 -9.11 -17.59 5.43
N LEU A 302 -9.88 -17.65 4.34
CA LEU A 302 -9.66 -18.58 3.24
C LEU A 302 -9.48 -17.77 1.95
N ASP A 303 -8.35 -17.97 1.30
CA ASP A 303 -8.02 -17.33 0.03
C ASP A 303 -8.02 -18.38 -1.08
N PHE A 304 -9.02 -18.29 -1.95
CA PHE A 304 -9.29 -19.18 -3.08
C PHE A 304 -9.24 -18.46 -4.43
N ARG A 305 -8.45 -17.38 -4.53
CA ARG A 305 -8.29 -16.65 -5.79
C ARG A 305 -7.87 -17.57 -6.92
N ASP A 306 -8.36 -17.31 -8.12
CA ASP A 306 -8.08 -18.09 -9.33
C ASP A 306 -8.61 -19.55 -9.28
N CYS A 307 -9.37 -19.95 -8.24
CA CYS A 307 -9.95 -21.29 -8.14
C CYS A 307 -11.20 -21.46 -9.01
N SER A 308 -11.03 -21.51 -10.33
CA SER A 308 -12.13 -21.60 -11.31
C SER A 308 -13.02 -22.86 -11.18
N GLN A 309 -12.66 -23.81 -10.31
CA GLN A 309 -13.42 -25.04 -10.03
C GLN A 309 -14.42 -24.90 -8.88
N ILE A 310 -14.32 -23.85 -8.06
CA ILE A 310 -15.25 -23.63 -6.95
C ILE A 310 -16.61 -23.22 -7.53
N ARG A 311 -17.67 -23.92 -7.11
CA ARG A 311 -19.06 -23.69 -7.51
C ARG A 311 -19.92 -23.34 -6.31
N ASP A 312 -21.17 -22.97 -6.58
CA ASP A 312 -22.19 -22.70 -5.55
C ASP A 312 -22.33 -23.82 -4.51
N ALA A 313 -22.21 -25.09 -4.93
CA ALA A 313 -22.30 -26.23 -4.03
C ALA A 313 -21.13 -26.30 -3.03
N ASP A 314 -19.93 -25.89 -3.44
CA ASP A 314 -18.75 -25.84 -2.59
C ASP A 314 -18.87 -24.72 -1.56
N VAL A 315 -19.32 -23.54 -2.00
CA VAL A 315 -19.60 -22.40 -1.13
C VAL A 315 -20.70 -22.75 -0.11
N ALA A 316 -21.75 -23.43 -0.55
CA ALA A 316 -22.82 -23.91 0.34
C ALA A 316 -22.29 -24.92 1.38
N ALA A 317 -21.46 -25.89 0.96
CA ALA A 317 -20.87 -26.88 1.86
C ALA A 317 -19.93 -26.23 2.90
N LEU A 318 -19.17 -25.21 2.50
CA LEU A 318 -18.38 -24.40 3.44
C LEU A 318 -19.29 -23.68 4.44
N ALA A 319 -20.31 -23.00 3.93
CA ALA A 319 -21.25 -22.21 4.72
C ALA A 319 -21.96 -23.05 5.78
N GLU A 320 -22.35 -24.28 5.46
CA GLU A 320 -23.03 -25.21 6.38
C GLU A 320 -22.21 -25.56 7.63
N GLN A 321 -20.88 -25.52 7.55
CA GLN A 321 -19.98 -25.90 8.64
C GLN A 321 -19.22 -24.72 9.26
N LEU A 322 -19.58 -23.47 8.92
CA LEU A 322 -18.96 -22.31 9.53
C LEU A 322 -19.15 -22.34 11.06
N PRO A 323 -18.07 -22.21 11.86
CA PRO A 323 -18.16 -22.25 13.32
C PRO A 323 -19.07 -21.14 13.88
N ILE A 324 -20.01 -21.50 14.76
CA ILE A 324 -20.96 -20.55 15.35
C ILE A 324 -20.30 -19.45 16.21
N GLY A 325 -19.09 -19.70 16.72
CA GLY A 325 -18.32 -18.78 17.55
C GLY A 325 -17.47 -17.78 16.77
N LEU A 326 -17.54 -17.81 15.43
CA LEU A 326 -16.71 -17.00 14.56
C LEU A 326 -17.04 -15.50 14.70
N GLN A 327 -15.98 -14.70 14.86
CA GLN A 327 -16.04 -13.24 15.02
C GLN A 327 -15.53 -12.53 13.77
N GLN A 328 -14.61 -13.14 13.01
CA GLN A 328 -14.08 -12.59 11.77
C GLN A 328 -14.07 -13.66 10.68
N LEU A 329 -14.63 -13.32 9.52
CA LEU A 329 -14.67 -14.17 8.34
C LEU A 329 -14.15 -13.39 7.15
N GLN A 330 -13.09 -13.90 6.53
CA GLN A 330 -12.58 -13.42 5.26
C GLN A 330 -12.59 -14.57 4.26
N LEU A 331 -13.35 -14.42 3.18
CA LEU A 331 -13.37 -15.37 2.07
C LEU A 331 -13.05 -14.63 0.80
N ASP A 332 -12.05 -15.12 0.08
CA ASP A 332 -11.59 -14.52 -1.15
C ASP A 332 -11.80 -15.51 -2.30
N PHE A 333 -12.70 -15.16 -3.21
CA PHE A 333 -13.13 -15.94 -4.36
C PHE A 333 -12.90 -15.19 -5.67
N ASP A 334 -11.93 -14.27 -5.74
CA ASP A 334 -11.55 -13.61 -7.01
C ASP A 334 -11.42 -14.65 -8.14
N SER A 335 -12.00 -14.32 -9.28
CA SER A 335 -11.90 -15.11 -10.52
C SER A 335 -12.50 -16.53 -10.41
N CYS A 336 -13.33 -16.78 -9.39
CA CYS A 336 -14.16 -17.99 -9.26
C CYS A 336 -15.45 -17.89 -10.10
N SER A 337 -15.29 -17.87 -11.43
CA SER A 337 -16.37 -17.62 -12.41
C SER A 337 -17.60 -18.57 -12.37
N GLN A 338 -17.56 -19.65 -11.59
CA GLN A 338 -18.67 -20.61 -11.41
C GLN A 338 -19.51 -20.36 -10.14
N ILE A 339 -19.21 -19.30 -9.39
CA ILE A 339 -20.05 -18.80 -8.30
C ILE A 339 -21.11 -17.86 -8.88
N SER A 340 -22.37 -18.09 -8.48
CA SER A 340 -23.54 -17.30 -8.87
C SER A 340 -24.29 -16.76 -7.65
N ASP A 341 -25.41 -16.08 -7.88
CA ASP A 341 -26.34 -15.64 -6.84
C ASP A 341 -26.74 -16.75 -5.86
N ALA A 342 -26.82 -18.01 -6.33
CA ALA A 342 -27.17 -19.14 -5.49
C ALA A 342 -26.09 -19.46 -4.45
N GLY A 343 -24.81 -19.39 -4.83
CA GLY A 343 -23.68 -19.58 -3.91
C GLY A 343 -23.59 -18.46 -2.88
N VAL A 344 -23.77 -17.21 -3.33
CA VAL A 344 -23.83 -16.03 -2.43
C VAL A 344 -24.99 -16.15 -1.44
N ALA A 345 -26.18 -16.53 -1.90
CA ALA A 345 -27.35 -16.73 -1.04
C ALA A 345 -27.14 -17.87 -0.03
N ALA A 346 -26.56 -19.01 -0.46
CA ALA A 346 -26.26 -20.12 0.43
C ALA A 346 -25.25 -19.74 1.53
N LEU A 347 -24.24 -18.94 1.19
CA LEU A 347 -23.30 -18.39 2.15
C LEU A 347 -24.01 -17.46 3.15
N ALA A 348 -24.80 -16.52 2.62
CA ALA A 348 -25.53 -15.52 3.40
C ALA A 348 -26.46 -16.15 4.45
N GLU A 349 -27.17 -17.21 4.08
CA GLU A 349 -28.09 -17.93 4.99
C GLU A 349 -27.42 -18.53 6.24
N LYS A 350 -26.11 -18.78 6.19
CA LYS A 350 -25.35 -19.46 7.25
C LYS A 350 -24.30 -18.59 7.91
N LEU A 351 -24.25 -17.29 7.61
CA LEU A 351 -23.31 -16.37 8.27
C LEU A 351 -23.51 -16.41 9.80
N PRO A 352 -22.43 -16.60 10.59
CA PRO A 352 -22.52 -16.65 12.05
C PRO A 352 -23.08 -15.35 12.64
N ILE A 353 -24.03 -15.47 13.58
CA ILE A 353 -24.72 -14.30 14.14
C ILE A 353 -23.81 -13.40 15.01
N GLY A 354 -22.72 -13.97 15.53
CA GLY A 354 -21.73 -13.29 16.37
C GLY A 354 -20.63 -12.58 15.58
N LEU A 355 -20.71 -12.56 14.25
CA LEU A 355 -19.69 -12.01 13.37
C LEU A 355 -19.58 -10.48 13.54
N GLN A 356 -18.36 -10.00 13.72
CA GLN A 356 -18.01 -8.58 13.86
C GLN A 356 -17.31 -8.04 12.63
N GLN A 357 -16.60 -8.89 11.88
CA GLN A 357 -15.92 -8.50 10.65
C GLN A 357 -16.22 -9.51 9.54
N LEU A 358 -16.64 -8.99 8.39
CA LEU A 358 -16.94 -9.77 7.20
C LEU A 358 -16.22 -9.14 6.01
N SER A 359 -15.39 -9.92 5.35
CA SER A 359 -14.72 -9.56 4.11
C SER A 359 -15.00 -10.65 3.07
N LEU A 360 -15.68 -10.27 1.99
CA LEU A 360 -16.01 -11.19 0.90
C LEU A 360 -15.53 -10.59 -0.41
N ASP A 361 -14.66 -11.31 -1.10
CA ASP A 361 -14.21 -10.96 -2.43
C ASP A 361 -14.85 -11.89 -3.46
N PHE A 362 -15.65 -11.30 -4.35
CA PHE A 362 -16.27 -11.94 -5.50
C PHE A 362 -15.95 -11.16 -6.79
N SER A 363 -14.78 -10.52 -6.83
CA SER A 363 -14.22 -9.95 -8.05
C SER A 363 -14.17 -11.00 -9.16
N GLU A 364 -14.46 -10.57 -10.39
CA GLU A 364 -14.51 -11.42 -11.60
C GLU A 364 -15.50 -12.63 -11.55
N CYS A 365 -16.35 -12.73 -10.53
CA CYS A 365 -17.44 -13.73 -10.45
C CYS A 365 -18.64 -13.30 -11.30
N SER A 366 -18.53 -13.43 -12.63
CA SER A 366 -19.45 -12.83 -13.61
C SER A 366 -20.92 -13.25 -13.54
N GLN A 367 -21.28 -14.27 -12.74
CA GLN A 367 -22.65 -14.78 -12.61
C GLN A 367 -23.41 -14.19 -11.41
N ILE A 368 -22.81 -13.26 -10.67
CA ILE A 368 -23.46 -12.55 -9.56
C ILE A 368 -24.19 -11.31 -10.11
N SER A 369 -25.41 -11.10 -9.62
CA SER A 369 -26.32 -10.02 -9.97
C SER A 369 -26.83 -9.26 -8.74
N ASP A 370 -27.71 -8.28 -8.97
CA ASP A 370 -28.49 -7.63 -7.91
C ASP A 370 -29.18 -8.63 -6.96
N ALA A 371 -29.59 -9.81 -7.45
CA ALA A 371 -30.25 -10.82 -6.63
C ALA A 371 -29.30 -11.44 -5.59
N GLY A 372 -28.04 -11.73 -5.96
CA GLY A 372 -27.02 -12.23 -5.04
C GLY A 372 -26.64 -11.17 -3.99
N VAL A 373 -26.44 -9.93 -4.43
CA VAL A 373 -26.16 -8.79 -3.52
C VAL A 373 -27.33 -8.60 -2.54
N ALA A 374 -28.58 -8.64 -3.00
CA ALA A 374 -29.76 -8.52 -2.16
C ALA A 374 -29.90 -9.69 -1.18
N ALA A 375 -29.64 -10.92 -1.61
CA ALA A 375 -29.67 -12.10 -0.75
C ALA A 375 -28.63 -12.01 0.37
N LEU A 376 -27.42 -11.54 0.06
CA LEU A 376 -26.38 -11.26 1.05
C LEU A 376 -26.82 -10.18 2.04
N ALA A 377 -27.30 -9.05 1.51
CA ALA A 377 -27.76 -7.91 2.29
C ALA A 377 -28.83 -8.29 3.31
N GLU A 378 -29.80 -9.13 2.92
CA GLU A 378 -30.90 -9.56 3.79
C GLU A 378 -30.43 -10.30 5.05
N LYS A 379 -29.27 -10.97 4.99
CA LYS A 379 -28.75 -11.84 6.06
C LYS A 379 -27.48 -11.30 6.73
N LEU A 380 -27.08 -10.06 6.46
CA LEU A 380 -25.93 -9.46 7.14
C LEU A 380 -26.11 -9.47 8.68
N PRO A 381 -25.12 -9.95 9.45
CA PRO A 381 -25.20 -9.98 10.90
C PRO A 381 -25.40 -8.59 11.52
N ILE A 382 -26.35 -8.47 12.45
CA ILE A 382 -26.70 -7.17 13.08
C ILE A 382 -25.53 -6.60 13.92
N GLY A 383 -24.67 -7.48 14.45
CA GLY A 383 -23.50 -7.11 15.26
C GLY A 383 -22.26 -6.72 14.48
N LEU A 384 -22.34 -6.67 13.14
CA LEU A 384 -21.19 -6.42 12.28
C LEU A 384 -20.67 -4.98 12.44
N GLN A 385 -19.36 -4.86 12.61
CA GLN A 385 -18.63 -3.60 12.77
C GLN A 385 -17.81 -3.25 11.54
N GLN A 386 -17.35 -4.25 10.78
CA GLN A 386 -16.58 -4.05 9.55
C GLN A 386 -17.15 -4.91 8.44
N LEU A 387 -17.43 -4.28 7.29
CA LEU A 387 -17.94 -4.94 6.10
C LEU A 387 -17.06 -4.53 4.92
N GLN A 388 -16.46 -5.50 4.25
CA GLN A 388 -15.76 -5.32 3.00
C GLN A 388 -16.38 -6.26 1.96
N LEU A 389 -16.81 -5.70 0.84
CA LEU A 389 -17.41 -6.44 -0.25
C LEU A 389 -16.77 -5.99 -1.56
N ASP A 390 -16.21 -6.95 -2.30
CA ASP A 390 -15.72 -6.71 -3.65
C ASP A 390 -16.57 -7.50 -4.65
N PHE A 391 -17.20 -6.77 -5.58
CA PHE A 391 -17.94 -7.33 -6.69
C PHE A 391 -17.44 -6.81 -8.04
N SER A 392 -16.22 -6.25 -8.09
CA SER A 392 -15.60 -5.66 -9.28
C SER A 392 -15.50 -6.63 -10.46
N CYS A 393 -15.36 -6.07 -11.66
CA CYS A 393 -15.00 -6.78 -12.89
C CYS A 393 -13.96 -5.97 -13.64
N SER A 394 -13.27 -6.59 -14.59
CA SER A 394 -12.43 -5.91 -15.56
C SER A 394 -13.06 -5.97 -16.95
N GLN A 395 -12.85 -4.92 -17.74
CA GLN A 395 -13.34 -4.86 -19.13
C GLN A 395 -12.48 -5.67 -20.13
N ILE A 396 -11.44 -6.36 -19.67
CA ILE A 396 -10.43 -6.96 -20.53
C ILE A 396 -10.53 -8.48 -20.43
N SER A 397 -10.99 -9.12 -21.51
CA SER A 397 -10.76 -10.55 -21.73
C SER A 397 -10.00 -10.74 -23.03
N ASP A 398 -9.05 -11.69 -23.03
CA ASP A 398 -8.07 -12.01 -24.09
C ASP A 398 -8.63 -12.34 -25.49
N ALA A 399 -9.95 -12.30 -25.66
CA ALA A 399 -10.60 -12.53 -26.93
C ALA A 399 -11.20 -11.20 -27.42
N GLY A 400 -10.48 -10.51 -28.32
CA GLY A 400 -10.87 -9.24 -28.95
C GLY A 400 -12.15 -9.27 -29.79
N VAL A 401 -13.25 -9.86 -29.32
CA VAL A 401 -14.59 -9.76 -29.90
C VAL A 401 -15.64 -9.71 -28.78
N ALA A 402 -16.27 -8.53 -28.67
CA ALA A 402 -17.54 -8.23 -28.00
C ALA A 402 -17.57 -8.26 -26.46
N PHE A 403 -17.53 -7.07 -25.86
CA PHE A 403 -18.59 -6.55 -24.97
C PHE A 403 -19.37 -7.64 -24.20
N ARG A 404 -18.70 -8.35 -23.30
CA ARG A 404 -19.41 -9.13 -22.28
C ARG A 404 -19.49 -8.28 -21.02
N ILE A 405 -20.47 -7.38 -21.08
CA ILE A 405 -21.34 -6.95 -19.99
C ILE A 405 -20.67 -7.08 -18.62
N CYS A 406 -20.15 -5.97 -18.10
CA CYS A 406 -19.95 -5.89 -16.66
C CYS A 406 -21.26 -6.26 -15.95
N LYS A 407 -21.15 -7.01 -14.85
CA LYS A 407 -22.18 -7.76 -14.10
C LYS A 407 -23.56 -7.09 -14.07
N GLN A 408 -24.59 -7.92 -13.90
CA GLN A 408 -25.99 -7.52 -13.64
C GLN A 408 -26.19 -6.77 -12.31
N ILE A 409 -25.14 -6.16 -11.76
CA ILE A 409 -25.21 -5.33 -10.57
C ILE A 409 -25.49 -3.90 -11.03
N SER A 410 -26.59 -3.36 -10.54
CA SER A 410 -27.12 -2.05 -10.88
C SER A 410 -27.40 -1.25 -9.62
N ASN A 411 -28.04 -0.10 -9.80
CA ASN A 411 -28.60 0.68 -8.69
C ASN A 411 -29.47 -0.15 -7.74
N ALA A 412 -30.15 -1.20 -8.23
CA ALA A 412 -31.02 -2.02 -7.40
C ALA A 412 -30.23 -2.87 -6.38
N GLY A 413 -29.10 -3.46 -6.77
CA GLY A 413 -28.23 -4.21 -5.86
C GLY A 413 -27.59 -3.31 -4.81
N VAL A 414 -27.09 -2.14 -5.23
CA VAL A 414 -26.56 -1.13 -4.30
C VAL A 414 -27.62 -0.66 -3.32
N ALA A 415 -28.85 -0.38 -3.78
CA ALA A 415 -29.96 0.02 -2.92
C ALA A 415 -30.38 -1.10 -1.95
N ALA A 416 -30.45 -2.34 -2.42
CA ALA A 416 -30.77 -3.50 -1.57
C ALA A 416 -29.73 -3.69 -0.45
N LEU A 417 -28.44 -3.53 -0.76
CA LEU A 417 -27.37 -3.53 0.23
C LEU A 417 -27.52 -2.38 1.22
N ALA A 418 -27.69 -1.16 0.71
CA ALA A 418 -27.82 0.05 1.51
C ALA A 418 -28.96 -0.03 2.53
N GLU A 419 -30.12 -0.57 2.13
CA GLU A 419 -31.28 -0.73 3.02
C GLU A 419 -31.04 -1.64 4.23
N LYS A 420 -30.04 -2.52 4.17
CA LYS A 420 -29.77 -3.54 5.18
C LYS A 420 -28.42 -3.40 5.87
N LEU A 421 -27.70 -2.30 5.63
CA LEU A 421 -26.43 -2.05 6.32
C LEU A 421 -26.63 -2.05 7.85
N PRO A 422 -25.80 -2.79 8.61
CA PRO A 422 -25.90 -2.85 10.06
C PRO A 422 -25.74 -1.47 10.71
N ILE A 423 -26.62 -1.13 11.66
CA ILE A 423 -26.64 0.19 12.31
C ILE A 423 -25.35 0.45 13.12
N GLY A 424 -24.69 -0.60 13.59
CA GLY A 424 -23.43 -0.54 14.35
C GLY A 424 -22.16 -0.51 13.50
N LEU A 425 -22.28 -0.47 12.17
CA LEU A 425 -21.14 -0.59 11.26
C LEU A 425 -20.20 0.61 11.37
N GLN A 426 -18.93 0.34 11.66
CA GLN A 426 -17.87 1.33 11.82
C GLN A 426 -16.99 1.46 10.57
N GLN A 427 -16.86 0.41 9.77
CA GLN A 427 -16.08 0.43 8.53
C GLN A 427 -16.88 -0.22 7.40
N LEU A 428 -16.94 0.48 6.27
CA LEU A 428 -17.56 -0.01 5.04
C LEU A 428 -16.56 0.17 3.90
N GLN A 429 -16.21 -0.94 3.25
CA GLN A 429 -15.53 -0.95 1.98
C GLN A 429 -16.41 -1.63 0.93
N LEU A 430 -16.64 -0.94 -0.17
CA LEU A 430 -17.41 -1.45 -1.29
C LEU A 430 -16.64 -1.21 -2.58
N ASP A 431 -16.20 -2.29 -3.21
CA ASP A 431 -15.62 -2.25 -4.55
C ASP A 431 -16.64 -2.75 -5.57
N MET A 432 -17.03 -1.86 -6.47
CA MET A 432 -18.00 -2.09 -7.53
C MET A 432 -17.44 -1.58 -8.87
N ARG A 433 -16.12 -1.69 -9.06
CA ARG A 433 -15.45 -1.26 -10.28
C ARG A 433 -16.06 -1.87 -11.54
N ASP A 434 -16.04 -1.05 -12.58
CA ASP A 434 -16.58 -1.27 -13.91
C ASP A 434 -18.08 -1.62 -13.96
N CYS A 435 -18.83 -1.58 -12.85
CA CYS A 435 -20.27 -1.88 -12.83
C CYS A 435 -21.07 -0.79 -13.56
N SER A 436 -21.13 -0.91 -14.89
CA SER A 436 -21.58 0.15 -15.79
C SER A 436 -23.07 0.51 -15.65
N GLN A 437 -23.87 -0.27 -14.93
CA GLN A 437 -25.30 0.00 -14.67
C GLN A 437 -25.54 0.79 -13.37
N ILE A 438 -24.46 1.11 -12.64
CA ILE A 438 -24.52 1.94 -11.46
C ILE A 438 -24.41 3.40 -11.90
N SER A 439 -25.36 4.21 -11.43
CA SER A 439 -25.48 5.64 -11.71
C SER A 439 -25.72 6.42 -10.41
N ASP A 440 -25.96 7.73 -10.55
CA ASP A 440 -26.29 8.62 -9.44
C ASP A 440 -27.37 8.09 -8.51
N ALA A 441 -28.35 7.35 -9.04
CA ALA A 441 -29.43 6.77 -8.24
C ALA A 441 -28.92 5.70 -7.26
N GLY A 442 -27.97 4.86 -7.67
CA GLY A 442 -27.35 3.86 -6.79
C GLY A 442 -26.48 4.51 -5.72
N VAL A 443 -25.65 5.48 -6.12
CA VAL A 443 -24.83 6.27 -5.19
C VAL A 443 -25.70 7.01 -4.17
N ALA A 444 -26.79 7.64 -4.61
CA ALA A 444 -27.74 8.33 -3.73
C ALA A 444 -28.46 7.35 -2.77
N ALA A 445 -28.89 6.19 -3.26
CA ALA A 445 -29.52 5.17 -2.43
C ALA A 445 -28.59 4.67 -1.31
N LEU A 446 -27.31 4.48 -1.62
CA LEU A 446 -26.29 4.17 -0.62
C LEU A 446 -26.11 5.32 0.38
N ALA A 447 -25.92 6.53 -0.12
CA ALA A 447 -25.69 7.73 0.67
C ALA A 447 -26.82 7.97 1.70
N GLU A 448 -28.08 7.77 1.30
CA GLU A 448 -29.24 7.95 2.19
C GLU A 448 -29.28 7.00 3.40
N LYS A 449 -28.56 5.86 3.34
CA LYS A 449 -28.62 4.80 4.34
C LYS A 449 -27.28 4.54 5.04
N LEU A 450 -26.26 5.35 4.78
CA LEU A 450 -24.96 5.21 5.47
C LEU A 450 -25.14 5.27 6.99
N PRO A 451 -24.63 4.28 7.75
CA PRO A 451 -24.73 4.27 9.21
C PRO A 451 -24.01 5.48 9.85
N ILE A 452 -24.65 6.09 10.85
CA ILE A 452 -24.09 7.25 11.56
C ILE A 452 -22.83 6.88 12.38
N SER A 453 -22.69 5.60 12.74
CA SER A 453 -21.56 5.01 13.47
C SER A 453 -20.29 4.86 12.64
N LEU A 454 -20.38 5.09 11.32
CA LEU A 454 -19.28 4.85 10.38
C LEU A 454 -18.10 5.79 10.64
N GLN A 455 -16.92 5.20 10.78
CA GLN A 455 -15.63 5.87 10.97
C GLN A 455 -14.74 5.77 9.73
N GLN A 456 -14.89 4.72 8.92
CA GLN A 456 -14.14 4.55 7.68
C GLN A 456 -15.09 4.18 6.54
N LEU A 457 -14.96 4.89 5.43
CA LEU A 457 -15.71 4.65 4.20
C LEU A 457 -14.74 4.58 3.04
N ASN A 458 -14.70 3.43 2.37
CA ASN A 458 -13.97 3.25 1.11
C ASN A 458 -14.96 2.81 0.04
N LEU A 459 -15.12 3.60 -1.02
CA LEU A 459 -15.97 3.27 -2.15
C LEU A 459 -15.17 3.34 -3.43
N ASP A 460 -15.11 2.24 -4.16
CA ASP A 460 -14.50 2.17 -5.48
C ASP A 460 -15.57 1.98 -6.56
N TRP A 461 -15.72 3.02 -7.39
CA TRP A 461 -16.64 3.09 -8.52
C TRP A 461 -15.90 3.35 -9.82
N CYS A 462 -14.58 3.08 -9.88
CA CYS A 462 -13.81 3.29 -11.09
C CYS A 462 -14.49 2.59 -12.29
N GLY A 463 -14.59 3.27 -13.42
CA GLY A 463 -15.24 2.75 -14.65
C GLY A 463 -16.78 2.79 -14.64
N CYS A 464 -17.44 3.22 -13.55
CA CYS A 464 -18.89 3.43 -13.53
C CYS A 464 -19.27 4.73 -14.28
N SER A 465 -19.36 4.64 -15.61
CA SER A 465 -19.52 5.79 -16.51
C SER A 465 -20.86 6.55 -16.41
N GLN A 466 -21.82 6.06 -15.62
CA GLN A 466 -23.12 6.72 -15.41
C GLN A 466 -23.20 7.51 -14.10
N ILE A 467 -22.11 7.57 -13.33
CA ILE A 467 -22.00 8.45 -12.16
C ILE A 467 -21.57 9.83 -12.63
N SER A 468 -22.32 10.85 -12.20
CA SER A 468 -22.12 12.26 -12.51
C SER A 468 -21.98 13.10 -11.22
N ASP A 469 -21.86 14.41 -11.40
CA ASP A 469 -21.86 15.39 -10.31
C ASP A 469 -23.05 15.24 -9.36
N ALA A 470 -24.21 14.80 -9.85
CA ALA A 470 -25.39 14.62 -9.03
C ALA A 470 -25.22 13.46 -8.03
N GLY A 471 -24.58 12.36 -8.43
CA GLY A 471 -24.26 11.24 -7.55
C GLY A 471 -23.20 11.62 -6.51
N VAL A 472 -22.15 12.30 -6.94
CA VAL A 472 -21.10 12.83 -6.04
C VAL A 472 -21.71 13.79 -5.01
N ALA A 473 -22.59 14.70 -5.45
CA ALA A 473 -23.29 15.64 -4.57
C ALA A 473 -24.22 14.93 -3.58
N ALA A 474 -24.97 13.92 -4.03
CA ALA A 474 -25.85 13.14 -3.16
C ALA A 474 -25.06 12.40 -2.07
N LEU A 475 -23.90 11.84 -2.42
CA LEU A 475 -22.98 11.21 -1.46
C LEU A 475 -22.44 12.22 -0.45
N ALA A 476 -21.85 13.31 -0.94
CA ALA A 476 -21.23 14.34 -0.11
C ALA A 476 -22.21 14.90 0.93
N ALA A 477 -23.46 15.13 0.54
CA ALA A 477 -24.51 15.69 1.40
C ALA A 477 -24.92 14.78 2.57
N LYS A 478 -24.56 13.50 2.54
CA LYS A 478 -25.00 12.49 3.52
C LYS A 478 -23.86 11.75 4.22
N LEU A 479 -22.60 12.17 4.00
CA LEU A 479 -21.46 11.59 4.69
C LEU A 479 -21.60 11.71 6.21
N PRO A 480 -21.38 10.63 6.99
CA PRO A 480 -21.47 10.67 8.44
C PRO A 480 -20.50 11.68 9.07
N ILE A 481 -20.98 12.46 10.04
CA ILE A 481 -20.18 13.51 10.70
C ILE A 481 -19.00 12.91 11.49
N GLY A 482 -19.13 11.67 11.97
CA GLY A 482 -18.10 10.95 12.74
C GLY A 482 -16.98 10.31 11.90
N LEU A 483 -17.04 10.47 10.57
CA LEU A 483 -16.11 9.81 9.65
C LEU A 483 -14.67 10.31 9.84
N GLN A 484 -13.74 9.39 10.05
CA GLN A 484 -12.31 9.63 10.26
C GLN A 484 -11.49 9.35 9.00
N GLN A 485 -11.91 8.38 8.19
CA GLN A 485 -11.22 8.02 6.94
C GLN A 485 -12.21 7.93 5.79
N LEU A 486 -11.85 8.54 4.66
CA LEU A 486 -12.64 8.50 3.44
C LEU A 486 -11.74 8.22 2.25
N GLN A 487 -12.06 7.18 1.49
CA GLN A 487 -11.46 6.88 0.20
C GLN A 487 -12.58 6.79 -0.84
N LEU A 488 -12.46 7.57 -1.91
CA LEU A 488 -13.40 7.58 -3.02
C LEU A 488 -12.61 7.45 -4.33
N ASN A 489 -12.84 6.37 -5.05
CA ASN A 489 -12.27 6.18 -6.38
C ASN A 489 -13.37 6.31 -7.44
N PHE A 490 -13.25 7.33 -8.27
CA PHE A 490 -14.11 7.57 -9.43
C PHE A 490 -13.29 7.63 -10.73
N LEU A 491 -12.11 7.00 -10.77
CA LEU A 491 -11.28 6.93 -11.97
C LEU A 491 -12.13 6.52 -13.19
N SER A 492 -11.98 7.22 -14.31
CA SER A 492 -12.75 6.95 -15.55
C SER A 492 -14.28 7.12 -15.44
N CYS A 493 -14.80 7.85 -14.45
CA CYS A 493 -16.20 8.30 -14.42
C CYS A 493 -16.40 9.54 -15.30
N ALA A 494 -16.63 9.33 -16.59
CA ALA A 494 -16.66 10.38 -17.62
C ALA A 494 -17.68 11.53 -17.43
N GLN A 495 -18.67 11.39 -16.53
CA GLN A 495 -19.71 12.39 -16.29
C GLN A 495 -19.48 13.22 -15.03
N ILE A 496 -18.39 13.00 -14.30
CA ILE A 496 -17.98 13.84 -13.18
C ILE A 496 -17.19 15.02 -13.73
N SER A 497 -17.61 16.21 -13.35
CA SER A 497 -16.99 17.49 -13.69
C SER A 497 -16.51 18.23 -12.44
N ASP A 498 -15.83 19.36 -12.66
CA ASP A 498 -15.38 20.25 -11.61
C ASP A 498 -16.50 20.63 -10.63
N ALA A 499 -17.74 20.78 -11.13
CA ALA A 499 -18.87 21.09 -10.26
C ALA A 499 -19.12 19.98 -9.21
N GLY A 500 -19.00 18.71 -9.59
CA GLY A 500 -19.11 17.59 -8.64
C GLY A 500 -17.97 17.55 -7.63
N ALA A 501 -16.74 17.79 -8.10
CA ALA A 501 -15.57 17.87 -7.22
C ALA A 501 -15.66 19.04 -6.23
N ALA A 502 -16.18 20.20 -6.65
CA ALA A 502 -16.40 21.36 -5.79
C ALA A 502 -17.42 21.06 -4.69
N VAL A 503 -18.55 20.45 -5.05
CA VAL A 503 -19.57 20.07 -4.07
C VAL A 503 -19.01 19.09 -3.04
N LEU A 504 -18.19 18.12 -3.49
CA LEU A 504 -17.52 17.20 -2.57
C LEU A 504 -16.58 17.98 -1.62
N ALA A 505 -15.72 18.85 -2.15
CA ALA A 505 -14.79 19.65 -1.36
C ALA A 505 -15.48 20.47 -0.25
N GLU A 506 -16.59 21.12 -0.60
CA GLU A 506 -17.38 21.96 0.31
C GLU A 506 -18.07 21.15 1.41
N GLN A 507 -18.59 19.96 1.10
CA GLN A 507 -19.46 19.21 2.01
C GLN A 507 -18.75 18.10 2.80
N LEU A 508 -17.46 17.88 2.55
CA LEU A 508 -16.69 16.89 3.29
C LEU A 508 -16.63 17.18 4.80
N PRO A 509 -16.76 16.16 5.68
CA PRO A 509 -16.66 16.35 7.13
C PRO A 509 -15.34 17.01 7.57
N ILE A 510 -15.44 17.95 8.52
CA ILE A 510 -14.28 18.71 9.02
C ILE A 510 -13.31 17.82 9.83
N GLY A 511 -13.80 16.72 10.41
CA GLY A 511 -13.03 15.82 11.29
C GLY A 511 -12.20 14.71 10.60
N LEU A 512 -12.18 14.66 9.26
CA LEU A 512 -11.47 13.62 8.52
C LEU A 512 -9.95 13.65 8.76
N GLN A 513 -9.36 12.52 9.12
CA GLN A 513 -7.92 12.36 9.36
C GLN A 513 -7.19 11.84 8.12
N GLN A 514 -7.76 10.88 7.40
CA GLN A 514 -7.19 10.30 6.18
C GLN A 514 -8.18 10.39 5.02
N ARG A 515 -7.68 10.80 3.86
CA ARG A 515 -8.48 11.21 2.71
C ARG A 515 -7.77 10.80 1.43
N GLN A 516 -8.48 10.12 0.54
CA GLN A 516 -8.01 9.80 -0.81
C GLN A 516 -9.18 9.97 -1.77
N LEU A 517 -8.96 10.75 -2.84
CA LEU A 517 -9.94 10.99 -3.88
C LEU A 517 -9.25 10.79 -5.21
N ASP A 518 -9.71 9.82 -6.00
CA ASP A 518 -9.20 9.60 -7.36
C ASP A 518 -10.26 10.04 -8.37
N LEU A 519 -9.95 11.10 -9.11
CA LEU A 519 -10.76 11.66 -10.19
C LEU A 519 -10.02 11.62 -11.54
N ARG A 520 -8.94 10.82 -11.65
CA ARG A 520 -8.16 10.74 -12.88
C ARG A 520 -9.01 10.16 -14.02
N SER A 521 -8.66 10.50 -15.25
CA SER A 521 -9.38 10.02 -16.44
C SER A 521 -10.90 10.33 -16.48
N CYS A 522 -11.39 11.23 -15.62
CA CYS A 522 -12.71 11.82 -15.74
C CYS A 522 -12.66 12.94 -16.77
N SER A 523 -13.26 12.72 -17.95
CA SER A 523 -13.11 13.62 -19.11
C SER A 523 -13.63 15.06 -18.93
N GLN A 524 -14.35 15.35 -17.84
CA GLN A 524 -14.90 16.68 -17.54
C GLN A 524 -14.27 17.32 -16.29
N ILE A 525 -13.27 16.65 -15.68
CA ILE A 525 -12.43 17.20 -14.62
C ILE A 525 -11.32 18.00 -15.28
N SER A 526 -11.16 19.24 -14.86
CA SER A 526 -10.02 20.07 -15.27
C SER A 526 -8.75 19.63 -14.56
N ASP A 527 -7.61 19.93 -15.19
CA ASP A 527 -6.28 19.69 -14.62
C ASP A 527 -6.10 20.45 -13.28
N ALA A 528 -6.84 21.56 -13.08
CA ALA A 528 -6.88 22.32 -11.83
C ALA A 528 -7.52 21.51 -10.68
N VAL A 529 -8.64 20.84 -10.94
CA VAL A 529 -9.24 19.92 -9.96
C VAL A 529 -8.36 18.69 -9.77
N GLN A 530 -7.80 18.15 -10.85
CA GLN A 530 -6.98 16.95 -10.81
C GLN A 530 -5.72 17.13 -9.96
N SER A 531 -5.03 18.26 -10.10
CA SER A 531 -3.89 18.66 -9.24
C SER A 531 -4.32 18.95 -7.80
N ALA A 532 -5.52 19.51 -7.59
CA ALA A 532 -6.05 19.79 -6.27
C ALA A 532 -6.51 18.53 -5.49
N THR A 533 -6.76 17.39 -6.16
CA THR A 533 -7.14 16.13 -5.50
C THR A 533 -6.06 15.55 -4.58
N GLY A 534 -4.80 16.02 -4.68
CA GLY A 534 -3.69 15.59 -3.83
C GLY A 534 -3.83 15.95 -2.35
N SER A 535 -4.66 16.94 -1.99
CA SER A 535 -5.03 17.22 -0.60
C SER A 535 -6.39 17.93 -0.48
N LEU A 536 -7.14 17.67 0.60
CA LEU A 536 -8.44 18.35 0.80
C LEU A 536 -8.28 19.85 1.08
N GLU A 537 -7.14 20.29 1.60
CA GLU A 537 -6.88 21.72 1.80
C GLU A 537 -6.73 22.41 0.45
N SER A 538 -5.99 21.78 -0.48
CA SER A 538 -5.88 22.22 -1.88
C SER A 538 -7.24 22.19 -2.59
N LEU A 539 -8.02 21.11 -2.44
CA LEU A 539 -9.33 20.98 -3.06
C LEU A 539 -10.37 21.97 -2.50
N ARG A 540 -10.33 22.24 -1.19
CA ARG A 540 -11.18 23.28 -0.55
C ARG A 540 -10.72 24.68 -0.90
N ALA A 541 -9.42 24.93 -0.99
CA ALA A 541 -8.89 26.20 -1.43
C ALA A 541 -9.30 26.49 -2.88
N TRP A 542 -9.23 25.48 -3.75
CA TRP A 542 -9.73 25.54 -5.12
C TRP A 542 -11.25 25.80 -5.15
N ALA A 543 -12.05 25.03 -4.42
CA ALA A 543 -13.51 25.23 -4.40
C ALA A 543 -13.90 26.61 -3.83
N ALA A 544 -13.20 27.09 -2.79
CA ALA A 544 -13.43 28.39 -2.17
C ALA A 544 -12.96 29.57 -3.04
N ALA A 545 -12.02 29.34 -3.97
CA ALA A 545 -11.55 30.36 -4.93
C ALA A 545 -12.60 30.69 -6.01
N GLY A 546 -13.68 29.91 -6.13
CA GLY A 546 -14.89 30.32 -6.83
C GLY A 546 -14.80 30.36 -8.36
N GLU A 547 -14.09 29.42 -8.98
CA GLU A 547 -14.03 29.26 -10.45
C GLU A 547 -15.29 28.57 -11.05
N LEU A 548 -16.49 28.86 -10.54
CA LEU A 548 -17.73 28.30 -11.11
C LEU A 548 -18.28 29.19 -12.22
N GLY A 549 -17.92 28.87 -13.47
CA GLY A 549 -18.63 29.35 -14.65
C GLY A 549 -20.07 28.81 -14.69
N ALA A 550 -21.04 29.72 -14.52
CA ALA A 550 -22.47 29.62 -14.85
C ALA A 550 -23.19 28.24 -14.75
N ALA A 551 -24.03 28.08 -13.71
CA ALA A 551 -24.99 26.99 -13.57
C ALA A 551 -25.98 26.88 -14.77
N PRO A 552 -26.34 25.67 -15.24
CA PRO A 552 -27.46 25.49 -16.14
C PRO A 552 -28.78 25.55 -15.36
N VAL A 553 -29.70 26.35 -15.88
CA VAL A 553 -31.07 26.52 -15.38
C VAL A 553 -31.84 25.20 -15.54
N LEU A 554 -32.38 24.69 -14.43
CA LEU A 554 -33.40 23.63 -14.44
C LEU A 554 -34.62 24.08 -15.26
N GLU A 555 -34.77 23.56 -16.48
CA GLU A 555 -36.00 23.69 -17.26
C GLU A 555 -37.17 22.98 -16.55
N LYS A 556 -38.10 23.77 -16.00
CA LYS A 556 -39.42 23.26 -15.60
C LYS A 556 -40.27 23.01 -16.83
N GLY A 557 -40.40 21.73 -17.18
CA GLY A 557 -41.42 21.21 -18.09
C GLY A 557 -42.85 21.53 -17.64
N LYS A 558 -43.69 21.76 -18.64
CA LYS A 558 -45.10 22.18 -18.57
C LYS A 558 -46.00 21.12 -17.92
N GLU A 559 -46.82 21.54 -16.95
CA GLU A 559 -48.11 20.86 -16.66
C GLU A 559 -49.28 21.85 -16.75
N GLY A 560 -50.32 21.42 -17.47
CA GLY A 560 -51.51 22.19 -17.74
C GLY A 560 -52.57 22.11 -16.63
N LYS A 561 -53.16 23.28 -16.34
CA LYS A 561 -54.56 23.56 -15.95
C LYS A 561 -55.37 22.46 -15.21
N MET A 562 -55.79 22.73 -13.98
CA MET A 562 -57.14 23.25 -13.62
C MET A 562 -57.37 23.30 -12.09
N GLY A 563 -58.02 24.36 -11.59
CA GLY A 563 -58.76 24.36 -10.32
C GLY A 563 -58.27 25.30 -9.19
N LYS A 564 -58.81 26.52 -9.13
CA LYS A 564 -58.91 27.41 -7.95
C LYS A 564 -60.41 27.49 -7.54
N PRO A 565 -60.86 28.10 -6.41
CA PRO A 565 -60.15 28.96 -5.43
C PRO A 565 -60.50 28.65 -3.93
N SER A 566 -59.83 29.26 -2.94
CA SER A 566 -60.40 30.41 -2.19
C SER A 566 -59.40 31.05 -1.20
N HIS A 567 -59.41 32.40 -1.21
CA HIS A 567 -59.25 33.41 -0.13
C HIS A 567 -58.32 33.10 1.07
N GLU A 568 -57.45 33.98 1.59
CA GLU A 568 -57.51 35.43 1.72
C GLU A 568 -56.14 35.94 2.25
N SER A 569 -55.83 37.22 1.99
CA SER A 569 -54.73 37.99 2.61
C SER A 569 -55.35 39.26 3.20
N PRO A 570 -54.75 39.96 4.19
CA PRO A 570 -53.91 41.09 3.77
C PRO A 570 -52.77 41.53 4.73
N ARG A 571 -51.70 42.05 4.09
CA ARG A 571 -50.90 43.28 4.35
C ARG A 571 -50.46 43.65 5.79
N ALA A 572 -49.15 43.94 5.97
CA ALA A 572 -48.58 45.31 5.92
C ALA A 572 -47.05 45.35 6.22
N ARG A 573 -46.32 46.17 5.43
CA ARG A 573 -44.98 46.78 5.67
C ARG A 573 -45.15 48.04 6.57
N PRO A 574 -44.13 48.68 7.19
CA PRO A 574 -42.88 49.20 6.55
C PRO A 574 -41.60 49.28 7.45
N ALA A 575 -40.38 49.17 6.88
CA ALA A 575 -39.41 50.21 6.46
C ALA A 575 -38.55 50.90 7.56
N ALA A 576 -37.21 50.77 7.36
CA ALA A 576 -36.10 51.74 7.54
C ALA A 576 -35.88 52.50 8.87
N LEU A 577 -34.63 52.47 9.37
CA LEU A 577 -33.74 53.65 9.52
C LEU A 577 -32.43 53.32 10.25
N ALA A 578 -31.41 54.14 9.98
CA ALA A 578 -30.00 53.97 10.25
C ALA A 578 -29.48 54.69 11.52
N ALA A 579 -28.42 54.11 12.12
CA ALA A 579 -27.27 54.73 12.81
C ALA A 579 -27.51 55.57 14.10
N PRO A 580 -26.46 56.10 14.76
CA PRO A 580 -25.32 55.48 15.46
C PRO A 580 -25.18 55.97 16.94
N TRP A 581 -24.08 55.64 17.67
CA TRP A 581 -23.31 56.48 18.64
C TRP A 581 -22.65 55.72 19.82
N ARG A 582 -21.31 55.89 19.90
CA ARG A 582 -20.35 56.05 21.04
C ARG A 582 -20.89 55.86 22.47
N GLY A 583 -20.20 55.32 23.48
CA GLY A 583 -18.79 55.00 23.74
C GLY A 583 -18.49 55.24 25.23
N GLN A 584 -17.63 54.44 25.88
CA GLN A 584 -16.64 54.82 26.93
C GLN A 584 -16.09 53.60 27.74
N THR A 585 -14.78 53.70 27.97
CA THR A 585 -13.68 52.89 28.57
C THR A 585 -13.68 52.76 30.12
N PRO A 586 -12.64 52.20 30.84
CA PRO A 586 -11.76 51.01 30.62
C PRO A 586 -11.39 50.16 31.91
N SER A 587 -10.65 49.06 31.67
CA SER A 587 -9.61 48.36 32.50
C SER A 587 -9.98 47.24 33.49
N PRO A 588 -9.08 46.27 33.83
CA PRO A 588 -7.70 46.01 33.34
C PRO A 588 -7.37 44.54 32.93
N ALA A 589 -6.13 44.38 32.47
CA ALA A 589 -5.46 43.25 31.81
C ALA A 589 -5.13 42.00 32.66
N LEU A 590 -4.94 40.87 31.96
CA LEU A 590 -4.07 39.70 32.29
C LEU A 590 -3.53 39.08 30.97
N PRO A 591 -2.43 38.29 30.98
CA PRO A 591 -1.27 38.47 30.11
C PRO A 591 -1.23 37.63 28.82
N ALA A 592 -0.34 38.04 27.92
CA ALA A 592 -0.03 37.46 26.61
C ALA A 592 0.54 36.02 26.66
N PRO A 593 0.34 35.21 25.61
CA PRO A 593 1.25 34.15 25.20
C PRO A 593 2.27 34.64 24.14
N SER A 594 3.45 34.00 24.17
CA SER A 594 4.68 34.15 23.36
C SER A 594 4.53 34.15 21.83
N PRO A 595 5.58 34.57 21.07
CA PRO A 595 5.44 34.97 19.66
C PRO A 595 5.19 33.78 18.73
N ALA A 596 4.31 34.00 17.76
CA ALA A 596 4.04 33.09 16.65
C ALA A 596 5.32 32.86 15.81
N ALA A 597 5.46 31.63 15.30
CA ALA A 597 6.39 31.27 14.24
C ALA A 597 6.14 32.13 12.98
N PRO A 598 7.14 32.34 12.09
CA PRO A 598 6.95 33.15 10.89
C PRO A 598 5.83 32.55 10.04
N GLN A 599 4.82 33.36 9.74
CA GLN A 599 3.76 32.99 8.82
C GLN A 599 4.32 33.11 7.40
N THR A 600 4.36 32.00 6.67
CA THR A 600 4.67 31.98 5.24
C THR A 600 3.55 32.69 4.47
N THR A 601 3.91 33.71 3.71
CA THR A 601 3.01 34.50 2.87
C THR A 601 2.96 33.88 1.47
N HIS A 602 1.79 33.35 1.10
CA HIS A 602 1.51 32.73 -0.20
C HIS A 602 0.54 33.61 -0.98
N ILE A 603 0.84 33.86 -2.25
CA ILE A 603 -0.02 34.64 -3.16
C ILE A 603 -0.48 33.74 -4.30
N THR A 604 -1.80 33.57 -4.44
CA THR A 604 -2.43 33.03 -5.64
C THR A 604 -3.03 34.16 -6.47
N ALA A 605 -2.82 34.15 -7.78
CA ALA A 605 -3.47 35.10 -8.68
C ALA A 605 -3.90 34.45 -9.99
N GLU A 606 -5.13 34.75 -10.39
CA GLU A 606 -5.76 34.27 -11.62
C GLU A 606 -6.36 35.49 -12.35
N VAL A 607 -6.04 35.65 -13.64
CA VAL A 607 -6.48 36.81 -14.43
C VAL A 607 -7.40 36.36 -15.57
N ALA A 608 -8.68 36.70 -15.45
CA ALA A 608 -9.64 36.71 -16.56
C ALA A 608 -9.78 38.14 -17.14
N GLU A 609 -10.02 38.27 -18.46
CA GLU A 609 -10.00 39.52 -19.27
C GLU A 609 -10.77 40.75 -18.71
N THR A 610 -11.54 40.61 -17.64
CA THR A 610 -12.34 41.68 -17.02
C THR A 610 -11.68 42.40 -15.84
N SER A 611 -10.50 41.97 -15.40
CA SER A 611 -9.79 42.56 -14.25
C SER A 611 -8.73 43.58 -14.67
N SER A 612 -8.61 44.68 -13.91
CA SER A 612 -7.69 45.80 -14.18
C SER A 612 -6.23 45.36 -14.05
N ASP A 613 -5.42 45.70 -15.06
CA ASP A 613 -3.99 45.38 -15.26
C ASP A 613 -3.04 45.79 -14.10
N THR A 614 -3.55 46.34 -12.98
CA THR A 614 -2.77 47.03 -11.93
C THR A 614 -2.59 46.24 -10.63
N VAL A 615 -3.39 45.20 -10.36
CA VAL A 615 -3.43 44.55 -9.02
C VAL A 615 -2.23 43.63 -8.75
N LEU A 616 -1.66 42.99 -9.79
CA LEU A 616 -0.51 42.08 -9.65
C LEU A 616 0.82 42.78 -9.38
N ALA A 617 1.07 43.93 -10.03
CA ALA A 617 2.30 44.68 -9.82
C ALA A 617 2.33 45.44 -8.50
N GLU A 618 1.19 45.93 -8.01
CA GLU A 618 1.12 46.60 -6.70
C GLU A 618 1.33 45.57 -5.57
N GLY A 619 0.79 44.35 -5.69
CA GLY A 619 0.98 43.28 -4.69
C GLY A 619 2.40 42.73 -4.61
N LEU A 620 3.10 42.57 -5.74
CA LEU A 620 4.51 42.10 -5.77
C LEU A 620 5.54 43.22 -5.46
N ALA A 621 5.14 44.50 -5.51
CA ALA A 621 6.03 45.63 -5.24
C ALA A 621 5.92 46.18 -3.80
N ASP A 622 4.77 46.05 -3.12
CA ASP A 622 4.56 46.52 -1.74
C ASP A 622 4.82 45.45 -0.66
N GLU A 623 4.77 44.16 -0.99
CA GLU A 623 5.04 43.05 -0.05
C GLU A 623 6.45 42.49 -0.29
N THR A 624 7.42 42.88 0.53
CA THR A 624 8.83 42.43 0.40
C THR A 624 9.08 40.99 0.90
N ASP A 625 8.06 40.32 1.45
CA ASP A 625 8.15 38.98 2.04
C ASP A 625 7.13 38.05 1.37
N VAL A 626 7.32 37.70 0.10
CA VAL A 626 6.53 36.65 -0.59
C VAL A 626 7.43 35.45 -0.81
N ASP A 627 7.10 34.32 -0.17
CA ASP A 627 7.91 33.09 -0.23
C ASP A 627 7.44 32.16 -1.36
N SER A 628 6.17 32.27 -1.77
CA SER A 628 5.55 31.41 -2.78
C SER A 628 4.53 32.17 -3.63
N LEU A 629 4.60 31.98 -4.95
CA LEU A 629 3.71 32.60 -5.93
C LEU A 629 3.19 31.53 -6.90
N ASP A 630 1.87 31.36 -6.95
CA ASP A 630 1.19 30.53 -7.94
C ASP A 630 0.33 31.42 -8.85
N PHE A 631 0.63 31.42 -10.15
CA PHE A 631 -0.03 32.27 -11.13
C PHE A 631 -0.50 31.45 -12.33
N ALA A 632 -1.78 31.59 -12.68
CA ALA A 632 -2.37 30.92 -13.84
C ALA A 632 -3.01 31.94 -14.80
N TYR A 633 -2.75 31.76 -16.10
CA TYR A 633 -3.29 32.63 -17.15
C TYR A 633 -4.26 31.88 -18.07
N ARG A 634 -5.54 32.26 -18.08
CA ARG A 634 -6.61 31.61 -18.86
C ARG A 634 -6.88 32.30 -20.20
N PHE A 635 -7.01 31.53 -21.28
CA PHE A 635 -7.37 32.04 -22.62
C PHE A 635 -8.77 31.58 -23.05
N ASP A 636 -9.78 32.46 -22.92
CA ASP A 636 -11.15 32.25 -23.41
C ASP A 636 -11.35 32.85 -24.81
N GLY A 637 -10.67 32.27 -25.80
CA GLY A 637 -11.15 32.18 -27.18
C GLY A 637 -11.32 33.44 -28.05
N HIS A 638 -11.55 34.67 -27.56
CA HIS A 638 -11.89 35.83 -28.38
C HIS A 638 -11.18 37.11 -27.91
N VAL A 639 -10.47 37.77 -28.86
CA VAL A 639 -9.72 39.06 -28.79
C VAL A 639 -8.21 38.93 -28.53
N MET A 640 -7.41 39.49 -29.46
CA MET A 640 -5.97 39.21 -29.62
C MET A 640 -5.01 40.37 -29.24
N SER A 641 -5.29 41.22 -28.25
CA SER A 641 -4.53 42.50 -28.12
C SER A 641 -3.91 42.89 -26.77
N LYS A 642 -4.05 42.13 -25.67
CA LYS A 642 -3.60 42.57 -24.32
C LYS A 642 -2.56 41.69 -23.58
N VAL A 643 -2.23 40.50 -24.06
CA VAL A 643 -1.32 39.56 -23.36
C VAL A 643 0.11 40.10 -23.16
N PRO A 644 0.72 40.88 -24.10
CA PRO A 644 2.10 41.35 -23.91
C PRO A 644 2.30 42.24 -22.68
N SER A 645 1.33 43.11 -22.34
CA SER A 645 1.46 44.01 -21.19
C SER A 645 1.35 43.29 -19.85
N LEU A 646 0.54 42.24 -19.76
CA LEU A 646 0.37 41.44 -18.54
C LEU A 646 1.60 40.56 -18.29
N PHE A 647 2.15 40.00 -19.36
CA PHE A 647 3.39 39.24 -19.34
C PHE A 647 4.61 40.12 -18.96
N GLU A 648 4.71 41.34 -19.51
CA GLU A 648 5.73 42.32 -19.10
C GLU A 648 5.59 42.74 -17.63
N THR A 649 4.35 42.84 -17.14
CA THR A 649 4.05 43.19 -15.74
C THR A 649 4.44 42.07 -14.77
N LEU A 650 4.12 40.81 -15.10
CA LEU A 650 4.57 39.63 -14.35
C LEU A 650 6.10 39.54 -14.32
N CYS A 651 6.74 39.67 -15.48
CA CYS A 651 8.20 39.66 -15.60
C CYS A 651 8.85 40.79 -14.79
N SER A 652 8.23 41.96 -14.71
CA SER A 652 8.70 43.08 -13.88
C SER A 652 8.54 42.80 -12.38
N GLY A 653 7.45 42.16 -11.96
CA GLY A 653 7.19 41.78 -10.56
C GLY A 653 8.13 40.68 -10.05
N LEU A 654 8.37 39.65 -10.86
CA LEU A 654 9.30 38.55 -10.52
C LEU A 654 10.73 39.06 -10.27
N HIS A 655 11.17 40.08 -11.02
CA HIS A 655 12.48 40.69 -10.84
C HIS A 655 12.67 41.34 -9.45
N CYS A 656 11.60 41.85 -8.85
CA CYS A 656 11.63 42.54 -7.56
C CYS A 656 11.39 41.59 -6.37
N ALA A 657 10.87 40.38 -6.61
CA ALA A 657 10.53 39.39 -5.58
C ALA A 657 11.77 38.61 -5.10
N THR A 658 12.68 39.27 -4.39
CA THR A 658 13.98 38.69 -3.98
C THR A 658 13.89 37.60 -2.91
N THR A 659 12.75 37.46 -2.22
CA THR A 659 12.49 36.43 -1.20
C THR A 659 11.80 35.19 -1.76
N LEU A 660 11.39 35.19 -3.03
CA LEU A 660 10.57 34.13 -3.60
C LEU A 660 11.34 32.81 -3.67
N GLU A 661 10.88 31.81 -2.92
CA GLU A 661 11.46 30.47 -2.89
C GLU A 661 10.71 29.50 -3.82
N LYS A 662 9.42 29.75 -4.09
CA LYS A 662 8.57 28.88 -4.91
C LYS A 662 7.80 29.67 -5.96
N LEU A 663 7.84 29.19 -7.20
CA LEU A 663 7.16 29.81 -8.32
C LEU A 663 6.47 28.72 -9.16
N SER A 664 5.15 28.78 -9.25
CA SER A 664 4.37 27.98 -10.19
C SER A 664 3.68 28.89 -11.19
N LEU A 665 3.94 28.70 -12.49
CA LEU A 665 3.32 29.44 -13.56
C LEU A 665 2.61 28.49 -14.51
N ASP A 666 1.29 28.67 -14.64
CA ASP A 666 0.48 27.94 -15.60
C ASP A 666 0.07 28.83 -16.78
N PHE A 667 0.61 28.50 -17.94
CA PHE A 667 0.30 29.11 -19.23
C PHE A 667 -0.29 28.10 -20.22
N SER A 668 -0.85 27.00 -19.73
CA SER A 668 -1.44 25.96 -20.58
C SER A 668 -2.43 26.54 -21.62
N SER A 669 -2.34 26.03 -22.84
CA SER A 669 -3.08 26.48 -24.02
C SER A 669 -2.89 27.95 -24.43
N CYS A 670 -1.90 28.67 -23.86
CA CYS A 670 -1.59 30.04 -24.25
C CYS A 670 -0.94 30.07 -25.64
N ARG A 671 -1.68 30.54 -26.64
CA ARG A 671 -1.18 30.58 -28.03
C ARG A 671 -0.18 31.70 -28.30
N GLN A 672 -0.01 32.65 -27.39
CA GLN A 672 0.87 33.81 -27.57
C GLN A 672 2.21 33.68 -26.86
N ILE A 673 2.36 32.74 -25.92
CA ILE A 673 3.67 32.45 -25.34
C ILE A 673 4.52 31.73 -26.39
N ASN A 674 5.67 32.31 -26.67
CA ASN A 674 6.64 31.85 -27.66
C ASN A 674 8.04 31.88 -27.05
N ASP A 675 9.05 31.49 -27.82
CA ASP A 675 10.45 31.48 -27.35
C ASP A 675 10.92 32.80 -26.75
N ALA A 676 10.50 33.94 -27.33
CA ALA A 676 10.85 35.27 -26.81
C ALA A 676 10.16 35.57 -25.47
N GLY A 677 8.92 35.10 -25.29
CA GLY A 677 8.22 35.15 -24.01
C GLY A 677 8.94 34.31 -22.95
N VAL A 678 9.23 33.04 -23.26
CA VAL A 678 9.98 32.15 -22.35
C VAL A 678 11.34 32.74 -21.99
N ALA A 679 12.08 33.31 -22.95
CA ALA A 679 13.34 33.99 -22.70
C ALA A 679 13.19 35.21 -21.77
N ALA A 680 12.17 36.05 -21.99
CA ALA A 680 11.91 37.20 -21.15
C ALA A 680 11.51 36.81 -19.72
N LEU A 681 10.76 35.71 -19.55
CA LEU A 681 10.47 35.15 -18.23
C LEU A 681 11.74 34.64 -17.55
N ALA A 682 12.55 33.88 -18.29
CA ALA A 682 13.80 33.30 -17.81
C ALA A 682 14.78 34.37 -17.30
N GLU A 683 14.88 35.51 -17.99
CA GLU A 683 15.70 36.66 -17.56
C GLU A 683 15.29 37.26 -16.21
N LYS A 684 14.05 36.99 -15.76
CA LYS A 684 13.46 37.60 -14.57
C LYS A 684 13.23 36.63 -13.43
N LEU A 685 13.66 35.37 -13.56
CA LEU A 685 13.57 34.39 -12.47
C LEU A 685 14.39 34.85 -11.25
N PRO A 686 13.83 34.79 -10.03
CA PRO A 686 14.55 35.14 -8.81
C PRO A 686 15.76 34.23 -8.57
N ILE A 687 16.89 34.81 -8.17
CA ILE A 687 18.16 34.10 -7.97
C ILE A 687 18.09 33.10 -6.79
N GLY A 688 17.21 33.35 -5.81
CA GLY A 688 17.03 32.52 -4.62
C GLY A 688 15.96 31.41 -4.75
N LEU A 689 15.37 31.26 -5.94
CA LEU A 689 14.27 30.32 -6.16
C LEU A 689 14.70 28.87 -5.91
N GLN A 690 13.93 28.15 -5.10
CA GLN A 690 14.18 26.74 -4.74
C GLN A 690 13.26 25.79 -5.50
N GLN A 691 12.05 26.22 -5.87
CA GLN A 691 11.08 25.40 -6.61
C GLN A 691 10.52 26.19 -7.80
N LEU A 692 10.59 25.60 -8.98
CA LEU A 692 10.06 26.18 -10.22
C LEU A 692 9.17 25.15 -10.90
N GLN A 693 7.92 25.50 -11.13
CA GLN A 693 6.97 24.72 -11.91
C GLN A 693 6.47 25.58 -13.07
N LEU A 694 6.62 25.08 -14.29
CA LEU A 694 6.17 25.75 -15.50
C LEU A 694 5.28 24.80 -16.29
N ASN A 695 4.01 25.17 -16.43
CA ASN A 695 3.06 24.45 -17.27
C ASN A 695 2.85 25.21 -18.58
N PHE A 696 3.32 24.61 -19.68
CA PHE A 696 3.19 25.07 -21.05
C PHE A 696 2.44 24.07 -21.94
N VAL A 697 1.58 23.23 -21.36
CA VAL A 697 0.75 22.26 -22.11
C VAL A 697 0.08 22.97 -23.29
N ASN A 698 0.13 22.41 -24.50
CA ASN A 698 -0.52 22.97 -25.71
C ASN A 698 -0.02 24.39 -26.14
N CYS A 699 1.15 24.84 -25.68
CA CYS A 699 1.82 26.08 -26.12
C CYS A 699 2.69 25.87 -27.37
N LYS A 700 2.05 25.96 -28.54
CA LYS A 700 2.63 25.51 -29.83
C LYS A 700 3.77 26.36 -30.39
N GLN A 701 4.05 27.53 -29.83
CA GLN A 701 5.11 28.44 -30.30
C GLN A 701 6.39 28.36 -29.47
N ILE A 702 6.49 27.40 -28.55
CA ILE A 702 7.72 27.10 -27.83
C ILE A 702 8.48 26.03 -28.62
N SER A 703 9.75 26.32 -28.87
CA SER A 703 10.71 25.47 -29.58
C SER A 703 11.96 25.24 -28.74
N ASP A 704 12.93 24.52 -29.30
CA ASP A 704 14.27 24.38 -28.74
C ASP A 704 14.89 25.70 -28.27
N ALA A 705 14.62 26.81 -28.97
CA ALA A 705 15.18 28.11 -28.62
C ALA A 705 14.61 28.66 -27.30
N GLY A 706 13.31 28.47 -27.03
CA GLY A 706 12.68 28.88 -25.78
C GLY A 706 13.16 28.04 -24.61
N VAL A 707 13.24 26.71 -24.79
CA VAL A 707 13.78 25.80 -23.77
C VAL A 707 15.25 26.10 -23.47
N ALA A 708 16.07 26.36 -24.48
CA ALA A 708 17.47 26.75 -24.29
C ALA A 708 17.62 28.09 -23.57
N ALA A 709 16.77 29.07 -23.88
CA ALA A 709 16.77 30.37 -23.20
C ALA A 709 16.36 30.24 -21.72
N LEU A 710 15.40 29.35 -21.41
CA LEU A 710 15.04 29.03 -20.04
C LEU A 710 16.19 28.35 -19.30
N ALA A 711 16.79 27.32 -19.93
CA ALA A 711 17.88 26.55 -19.38
C ALA A 711 19.08 27.42 -18.97
N ASP A 712 19.49 28.35 -19.84
CA ASP A 712 20.62 29.28 -19.61
C ASP A 712 20.43 30.20 -18.39
N LYS A 713 19.20 30.32 -17.85
CA LYS A 713 18.86 31.21 -16.75
C LYS A 713 18.21 30.51 -15.55
N LEU A 714 18.26 29.17 -15.49
CA LEU A 714 17.76 28.46 -14.32
C LEU A 714 18.52 28.86 -13.04
N PRO A 715 17.82 29.20 -11.93
CA PRO A 715 18.47 29.59 -10.68
C PRO A 715 19.36 28.49 -10.10
N ILE A 716 20.57 28.84 -9.66
CA ILE A 716 21.53 27.87 -9.10
C ILE A 716 21.06 27.31 -7.75
N SER A 717 20.11 27.96 -7.05
CA SER A 717 19.50 27.48 -5.80
C SER A 717 18.40 26.44 -5.99
N LEU A 718 18.01 26.16 -7.25
CA LEU A 718 16.84 25.36 -7.56
C LEU A 718 17.02 23.91 -7.08
N GLN A 719 16.08 23.45 -6.27
CA GLN A 719 16.02 22.08 -5.73
C GLN A 719 14.94 21.25 -6.43
N GLN A 720 13.88 21.88 -6.92
CA GLN A 720 12.81 21.21 -7.66
C GLN A 720 12.51 21.96 -8.94
N PHE A 721 12.47 21.23 -10.05
CA PHE A 721 12.12 21.77 -11.35
C PHE A 721 11.10 20.86 -12.04
N ASN A 722 9.97 21.43 -12.39
CA ASN A 722 8.94 20.81 -13.21
C ASN A 722 8.72 21.65 -14.47
N LEU A 723 8.84 21.02 -15.63
CA LEU A 723 8.50 21.60 -16.92
C LEU A 723 7.55 20.65 -17.64
N ASP A 724 6.30 21.08 -17.82
CA ASP A 724 5.33 20.40 -18.66
C ASP A 724 5.18 21.18 -19.97
N SER A 725 5.47 20.53 -21.09
CA SER A 725 5.29 21.10 -22.43
C SER A 725 4.55 20.15 -23.37
N SER A 726 3.75 19.26 -22.79
CA SER A 726 3.00 18.22 -23.51
C SER A 726 1.96 18.80 -24.47
N CYS A 727 1.55 18.02 -25.48
CA CYS A 727 0.57 18.45 -26.47
C CYS A 727 -0.55 17.43 -26.69
N LEU A 728 -1.78 17.79 -26.31
CA LEU A 728 -2.99 16.96 -26.44
C LEU A 728 -3.39 16.58 -27.90
N ASP A 729 -2.76 17.15 -28.92
CA ASP A 729 -3.06 16.90 -30.34
C ASP A 729 -1.78 16.53 -31.09
N SER A 730 -1.54 15.23 -31.26
CA SER A 730 -0.38 14.65 -31.96
C SER A 730 -0.22 15.10 -33.41
N SER A 731 -1.24 15.74 -34.01
CA SER A 731 -1.15 16.34 -35.35
C SER A 731 -0.54 17.75 -35.35
N LYS A 732 -0.27 18.33 -34.17
CA LYS A 732 0.23 19.70 -33.98
C LYS A 732 1.27 19.78 -32.84
N CYS A 733 2.26 18.89 -32.88
CA CYS A 733 3.35 18.79 -31.91
C CYS A 733 4.05 20.12 -31.59
N SER A 734 4.56 20.23 -30.37
CA SER A 734 5.56 21.23 -29.95
C SER A 734 6.80 21.17 -30.85
N GLN A 735 7.51 22.29 -30.99
CA GLN A 735 8.73 22.38 -31.80
C GLN A 735 9.99 22.02 -30.98
N ILE A 736 9.82 21.25 -29.91
CA ILE A 736 10.90 20.82 -29.03
C ILE A 736 11.43 19.48 -29.58
N SER A 737 12.73 19.43 -29.82
CA SER A 737 13.48 18.31 -30.37
C SER A 737 14.59 17.86 -29.42
N ASN A 738 15.39 16.90 -29.86
CA ASN A 738 16.63 16.49 -29.18
C ASN A 738 17.54 17.67 -28.80
N ALA A 739 17.57 18.74 -29.60
CA ALA A 739 18.41 19.89 -29.31
C ALA A 739 17.91 20.69 -28.10
N GLY A 740 16.60 20.87 -27.94
CA GLY A 740 16.01 21.53 -26.78
C GLY A 740 16.17 20.73 -25.50
N ALA A 741 15.94 19.41 -25.57
CA ALA A 741 16.20 18.48 -24.47
C ALA A 741 17.68 18.52 -24.02
N ALA A 742 18.61 18.48 -24.98
CA ALA A 742 20.04 18.59 -24.70
C ALA A 742 20.43 19.95 -24.09
N ALA A 743 19.90 21.05 -24.63
CA ALA A 743 20.17 22.39 -24.11
C ALA A 743 19.67 22.55 -22.66
N LEU A 744 18.52 21.95 -22.33
CA LEU A 744 18.03 21.90 -20.95
C LEU A 744 18.96 21.11 -20.04
N ALA A 745 19.35 19.91 -20.48
CA ALA A 745 20.24 19.03 -19.73
C ALA A 745 21.58 19.67 -19.38
N GLU A 746 22.18 20.42 -20.33
CA GLU A 746 23.48 21.07 -20.16
C GLU A 746 23.51 22.11 -19.03
N GLN A 747 22.36 22.70 -18.67
CA GLN A 747 22.28 23.81 -17.72
C GLN A 747 21.49 23.48 -16.45
N LEU A 748 21.15 22.21 -16.21
CA LEU A 748 20.45 21.81 -14.98
C LEU A 748 21.28 22.14 -13.72
N PRO A 749 20.70 22.83 -12.72
CA PRO A 749 21.41 23.17 -11.49
C PRO A 749 21.92 21.96 -10.71
N ILE A 750 23.16 22.03 -10.22
CA ILE A 750 23.78 20.96 -9.42
C ILE A 750 23.15 20.76 -8.03
N THR A 751 22.23 21.64 -7.62
CA THR A 751 21.47 21.55 -6.37
C THR A 751 20.16 20.80 -6.52
N LEU A 752 19.79 20.47 -7.77
CA LEU A 752 18.50 19.90 -8.10
C LEU A 752 18.34 18.51 -7.48
N ARG A 753 17.27 18.33 -6.71
CA ARG A 753 16.90 17.08 -6.05
C ARG A 753 15.71 16.40 -6.74
N GLN A 754 14.83 17.17 -7.37
CA GLN A 754 13.69 16.64 -8.10
C GLN A 754 13.62 17.27 -9.47
N LEU A 755 13.51 16.42 -10.49
CA LEU A 755 13.32 16.80 -11.88
C LEU A 755 12.13 16.06 -12.44
N GLN A 756 11.13 16.81 -12.89
CA GLN A 756 9.99 16.30 -13.64
C GLN A 756 9.96 17.01 -14.99
N LEU A 757 9.90 16.23 -16.06
CA LEU A 757 9.88 16.74 -17.42
C LEU A 757 8.78 16.00 -18.17
N ASP A 758 7.75 16.72 -18.59
CA ASP A 758 6.71 16.16 -19.44
C ASP A 758 6.86 16.69 -20.88
N PHE A 759 7.22 15.77 -21.76
CA PHE A 759 7.39 16.01 -23.19
C PHE A 759 6.45 15.14 -24.02
N ASP A 760 5.31 14.70 -23.46
CA ASP A 760 4.34 13.90 -24.20
C ASP A 760 3.96 14.59 -25.53
N SER A 761 3.90 13.78 -26.59
CA SER A 761 3.60 14.21 -27.97
C SER A 761 4.64 15.13 -28.62
N CYS A 762 5.85 15.28 -28.05
CA CYS A 762 7.01 15.92 -28.69
C CYS A 762 7.70 14.99 -29.70
N SER A 763 7.05 14.71 -30.84
CA SER A 763 7.50 13.71 -31.84
C SER A 763 8.92 13.88 -32.43
N GLN A 764 9.59 15.00 -32.19
CA GLN A 764 10.97 15.27 -32.62
C GLN A 764 12.04 14.96 -31.56
N ILE A 765 11.61 14.61 -30.34
CA ILE A 765 12.49 13.99 -29.35
C ILE A 765 12.57 12.51 -29.70
N SER A 766 13.80 12.02 -29.81
CA SER A 766 14.16 10.65 -30.09
C SER A 766 15.23 10.20 -29.10
N ASP A 767 15.74 9.00 -29.30
CA ASP A 767 16.88 8.36 -28.64
C ASP A 767 18.01 9.32 -28.27
N ALA A 768 18.39 10.22 -29.19
CA ALA A 768 19.47 11.16 -28.98
C ALA A 768 19.13 12.26 -27.96
N GLY A 769 17.86 12.64 -27.82
CA GLY A 769 17.40 13.62 -26.84
C GLY A 769 17.32 13.03 -25.43
N VAL A 770 16.81 11.80 -25.31
CA VAL A 770 16.78 11.06 -24.03
C VAL A 770 18.21 10.79 -23.54
N ALA A 771 19.11 10.36 -24.44
CA ALA A 771 20.51 10.15 -24.11
C ALA A 771 21.22 11.45 -23.68
N ALA A 772 20.94 12.57 -24.34
CA ALA A 772 21.49 13.86 -23.96
C ALA A 772 21.00 14.34 -22.58
N LEU A 773 19.72 14.13 -22.26
CA LEU A 773 19.18 14.37 -20.92
C LEU A 773 19.87 13.51 -19.88
N ALA A 774 20.02 12.21 -20.14
CA ALA A 774 20.65 11.25 -19.24
C ALA A 774 22.11 11.59 -18.95
N GLU A 775 22.90 12.00 -19.96
CA GLU A 775 24.34 12.25 -19.81
C GLU A 775 24.68 13.37 -18.81
N LYS A 776 23.75 14.31 -18.60
CA LYS A 776 23.99 15.53 -17.82
C LYS A 776 23.10 15.66 -16.57
N LEU A 777 22.46 14.58 -16.12
CA LEU A 777 21.65 14.59 -14.90
C LEU A 777 22.50 14.97 -13.66
N PRO A 778 22.03 15.90 -12.80
CA PRO A 778 22.72 16.26 -11.57
C PRO A 778 22.89 15.06 -10.62
N ILE A 779 24.07 14.90 -10.02
CA ILE A 779 24.36 13.82 -9.06
C ILE A 779 23.51 13.95 -7.78
N SER A 780 23.09 15.17 -7.46
CA SER A 780 22.23 15.50 -6.31
C SER A 780 20.78 15.02 -6.45
N LEU A 781 20.39 14.53 -7.63
CA LEU A 781 19.02 14.18 -7.94
C LEU A 781 18.57 12.96 -7.12
N GLN A 782 17.45 13.13 -6.43
CA GLN A 782 16.79 12.11 -5.61
C GLN A 782 15.51 11.60 -6.28
N GLN A 783 14.87 12.40 -7.13
CA GLN A 783 13.64 12.05 -7.81
C GLN A 783 13.71 12.46 -9.28
N LEU A 784 13.37 11.53 -10.18
CA LEU A 784 13.40 11.72 -11.63
C LEU A 784 12.13 11.15 -12.26
N HIS A 785 11.28 12.02 -12.78
CA HIS A 785 10.00 11.64 -13.42
C HIS A 785 9.90 12.24 -14.84
N PRO A 786 10.61 11.70 -15.84
CA PRO A 786 10.37 12.06 -17.22
C PRO A 786 9.18 11.27 -17.78
N ASN A 787 8.22 12.00 -18.36
CA ASN A 787 7.14 11.42 -19.16
C ASN A 787 7.52 11.49 -20.64
N PHE A 788 7.43 10.34 -21.28
CA PHE A 788 7.92 10.07 -22.62
C PHE A 788 6.87 9.36 -23.49
N ASP A 789 5.58 9.48 -23.13
CA ASP A 789 4.52 8.80 -23.88
C ASP A 789 4.50 9.24 -25.36
N ILE A 790 4.22 8.29 -26.25
CA ILE A 790 4.17 8.43 -27.72
C ILE A 790 5.54 8.59 -28.45
N PHE A 791 6.63 8.01 -27.94
CA PHE A 791 7.82 7.81 -28.80
C PHE A 791 7.75 6.52 -29.62
N SER A 792 7.44 6.66 -30.91
CA SER A 792 7.56 5.54 -31.86
C SER A 792 9.02 5.08 -32.12
N GLN A 793 10.03 5.78 -31.57
CA GLN A 793 11.45 5.57 -31.84
C GLN A 793 12.29 5.06 -30.65
N VAL A 794 11.85 5.21 -29.39
CA VAL A 794 12.61 4.77 -28.20
C VAL A 794 12.72 3.25 -28.17
N SER A 795 13.96 2.74 -28.08
CA SER A 795 14.33 1.33 -28.14
C SER A 795 15.02 0.83 -26.86
N ASP A 796 15.26 -0.48 -26.80
CA ASP A 796 16.01 -1.12 -25.70
C ASP A 796 17.41 -0.51 -25.45
N ALA A 797 18.07 -0.04 -26.50
CA ALA A 797 19.39 0.59 -26.40
C ALA A 797 19.33 1.92 -25.63
N ASP A 798 18.20 2.61 -25.70
CA ASP A 798 17.99 3.94 -25.13
C ASP A 798 17.61 3.85 -23.67
N VAL A 799 16.77 2.88 -23.34
CA VAL A 799 16.48 2.48 -21.96
C VAL A 799 17.78 2.08 -21.25
N ALA A 800 18.67 1.35 -21.92
CA ALA A 800 19.99 0.99 -21.38
C ALA A 800 20.91 2.22 -21.21
N ALA A 801 20.95 3.11 -22.19
CA ALA A 801 21.77 4.34 -22.13
C ALA A 801 21.32 5.29 -21.02
N LEU A 802 20.00 5.46 -20.84
CA LEU A 802 19.41 6.19 -19.72
C LEU A 802 19.81 5.54 -18.39
N ALA A 803 19.67 4.22 -18.29
CA ALA A 803 19.97 3.47 -17.08
C ALA A 803 21.45 3.57 -16.65
N GLU A 804 22.39 3.57 -17.60
CA GLU A 804 23.83 3.71 -17.32
C GLU A 804 24.21 5.04 -16.65
N LYS A 805 23.38 6.08 -16.81
CA LYS A 805 23.67 7.45 -16.36
C LYS A 805 22.79 7.92 -15.21
N LEU A 806 21.95 7.03 -14.65
CA LEU A 806 21.12 7.36 -13.50
C LEU A 806 21.98 7.74 -12.27
N PRO A 807 21.64 8.81 -11.53
CA PRO A 807 22.35 9.21 -10.33
C PRO A 807 22.31 8.13 -9.23
N ILE A 808 23.45 7.85 -8.60
CA ILE A 808 23.57 6.81 -7.55
C ILE A 808 22.70 7.12 -6.31
N GLY A 809 22.44 8.41 -6.06
CA GLY A 809 21.62 8.89 -4.94
C GLY A 809 20.11 8.92 -5.23
N LEU A 810 19.67 8.46 -6.40
CA LEU A 810 18.26 8.48 -6.80
C LEU A 810 17.43 7.56 -5.90
N GLN A 811 16.36 8.10 -5.33
CA GLN A 811 15.42 7.41 -4.44
C GLN A 811 14.10 7.08 -5.14
N GLN A 812 13.69 7.87 -6.14
CA GLN A 812 12.48 7.65 -6.92
C GLN A 812 12.75 7.83 -8.41
N LEU A 813 12.27 6.87 -9.19
CA LEU A 813 12.34 6.87 -10.65
C LEU A 813 10.96 6.51 -11.18
N SER A 814 10.38 7.40 -11.98
CA SER A 814 9.15 7.12 -12.73
C SER A 814 9.46 7.31 -14.20
N LEU A 815 9.30 6.25 -15.00
CA LEU A 815 9.45 6.32 -16.45
C LEU A 815 8.16 5.82 -17.09
N ASP A 816 7.52 6.69 -17.87
CA ASP A 816 6.36 6.31 -18.65
C ASP A 816 6.78 5.96 -20.07
N PHE A 817 6.48 4.73 -20.49
CA PHE A 817 6.74 4.21 -21.83
C PHE A 817 5.48 3.64 -22.47
N GLU A 818 4.27 4.01 -22.03
CA GLU A 818 3.02 3.32 -22.35
C GLU A 818 2.84 2.99 -23.84
N LEU A 819 3.23 3.85 -24.77
CA LEU A 819 3.12 3.63 -26.23
C LEU A 819 4.45 3.35 -26.98
N CYS A 820 5.53 3.00 -26.27
CA CYS A 820 6.86 2.71 -26.86
C CYS A 820 6.96 1.29 -27.43
N MET A 821 6.58 1.13 -28.71
CA MET A 821 6.45 -0.18 -29.36
C MET A 821 7.76 -0.96 -29.59
N GLN A 822 8.93 -0.32 -29.43
CA GLN A 822 10.24 -0.93 -29.69
C GLN A 822 10.99 -1.36 -28.41
N ILE A 823 10.38 -1.16 -27.23
CA ILE A 823 10.93 -1.67 -25.97
C ILE A 823 10.49 -3.12 -25.78
N SER A 824 11.44 -3.99 -25.45
CA SER A 824 11.27 -5.41 -25.15
C SER A 824 11.80 -5.74 -23.76
N ASP A 825 11.64 -7.01 -23.35
CA ASP A 825 12.23 -7.53 -22.12
C ASP A 825 13.74 -7.27 -22.02
N ALA A 826 14.47 -7.19 -23.14
CA ALA A 826 15.89 -6.89 -23.12
C ALA A 826 16.21 -5.47 -22.63
N GLY A 827 15.40 -4.47 -23.03
CA GLY A 827 15.53 -3.10 -22.54
C GLY A 827 15.17 -2.97 -21.07
N VAL A 828 14.11 -3.66 -20.65
CA VAL A 828 13.70 -3.71 -19.23
C VAL A 828 14.77 -4.38 -18.37
N ALA A 829 15.40 -5.45 -18.85
CA ALA A 829 16.50 -6.12 -18.15
C ALA A 829 17.75 -5.24 -18.06
N ALA A 830 18.09 -4.51 -19.13
CA ALA A 830 19.18 -3.56 -19.13
C ALA A 830 18.96 -2.41 -18.14
N LEU A 831 17.71 -1.91 -18.04
CA LEU A 831 17.33 -0.95 -17.01
C LEU A 831 17.54 -1.52 -15.62
N ALA A 832 17.02 -2.73 -15.37
CA ALA A 832 17.06 -3.40 -14.08
C ALA A 832 18.48 -3.59 -13.53
N ASP A 833 19.43 -4.01 -14.38
CA ASP A 833 20.83 -4.22 -14.01
C ASP A 833 21.53 -2.94 -13.55
N LYS A 834 21.10 -1.78 -14.07
CA LYS A 834 21.75 -0.48 -13.81
C LYS A 834 20.97 0.43 -12.86
N LEU A 835 19.83 0.01 -12.33
CA LEU A 835 19.09 0.79 -11.34
C LEU A 835 19.96 1.10 -10.10
N PRO A 836 19.85 2.28 -9.47
CA PRO A 836 20.56 2.60 -8.24
C PRO A 836 20.17 1.68 -7.07
N VAL A 837 21.13 1.22 -6.26
CA VAL A 837 20.89 0.31 -5.13
C VAL A 837 20.03 0.95 -4.02
N GLY A 838 20.04 2.29 -3.92
CA GLY A 838 19.22 3.04 -2.97
C GLY A 838 17.82 3.43 -3.46
N LEU A 839 17.42 2.98 -4.66
CA LEU A 839 16.12 3.33 -5.25
C LEU A 839 14.99 2.68 -4.44
N GLN A 840 14.10 3.51 -3.90
CA GLN A 840 12.99 3.08 -3.04
C GLN A 840 11.69 2.92 -3.81
N GLN A 841 11.46 3.78 -4.80
CA GLN A 841 10.28 3.76 -5.65
C GLN A 841 10.70 3.69 -7.10
N LEU A 842 10.11 2.73 -7.80
CA LEU A 842 10.24 2.57 -9.23
C LEU A 842 8.83 2.45 -9.78
N GLN A 843 8.48 3.31 -10.72
CA GLN A 843 7.26 3.21 -11.50
C GLN A 843 7.68 3.12 -12.96
N LEU A 844 7.34 2.02 -13.63
CA LEU A 844 7.54 1.90 -15.07
C LEU A 844 6.21 1.49 -15.68
N GLU A 845 5.69 2.33 -16.56
CA GLU A 845 4.46 2.09 -17.29
C GLU A 845 4.77 1.59 -18.70
N PHE A 846 4.14 0.49 -19.11
CA PHE A 846 4.40 -0.17 -20.40
C PHE A 846 3.12 -0.63 -21.10
N GLY A 847 1.98 0.00 -20.79
CA GLY A 847 0.62 -0.48 -21.11
C GLY A 847 0.46 -1.07 -22.52
N SER A 848 1.03 -0.44 -23.55
CA SER A 848 0.95 -0.86 -24.96
C SER A 848 2.24 -1.45 -25.55
N CYS A 849 3.32 -1.64 -24.77
CA CYS A 849 4.58 -2.22 -25.24
C CYS A 849 4.48 -3.73 -25.51
N ARG A 850 4.06 -4.12 -26.72
CA ARG A 850 3.74 -5.52 -27.07
C ARG A 850 4.88 -6.53 -26.97
N GLN A 851 6.13 -6.06 -26.88
CA GLN A 851 7.33 -6.92 -26.83
C GLN A 851 7.82 -7.19 -25.40
N ILE A 852 7.09 -6.66 -24.40
CA ILE A 852 7.37 -6.86 -22.98
C ILE A 852 6.43 -7.93 -22.44
N SER A 853 6.99 -8.99 -21.85
CA SER A 853 6.25 -10.11 -21.29
C SER A 853 5.48 -9.72 -20.03
N ASP A 854 4.43 -10.47 -19.71
CA ASP A 854 3.66 -10.29 -18.47
C ASP A 854 4.53 -10.50 -17.21
N ALA A 855 5.57 -11.33 -17.33
CA ALA A 855 6.57 -11.52 -16.28
C ALA A 855 7.42 -10.27 -16.05
N ALA A 856 7.83 -9.57 -17.12
CA ALA A 856 8.47 -8.27 -16.99
C ALA A 856 7.50 -7.24 -16.42
N ARG A 857 6.28 -7.11 -16.99
CA ARG A 857 5.22 -6.15 -16.60
C ARG A 857 4.79 -6.28 -15.14
N SER A 858 4.74 -7.48 -14.58
CA SER A 858 4.39 -7.70 -13.18
C SER A 858 5.49 -7.30 -12.19
N THR A 859 6.69 -6.95 -12.66
CA THR A 859 7.84 -6.59 -11.82
C THR A 859 8.25 -5.11 -11.90
N THR A 860 7.54 -4.32 -12.70
CA THR A 860 7.91 -2.94 -13.11
C THR A 860 7.75 -1.89 -12.01
N GLY A 861 6.95 -2.19 -10.98
CA GLY A 861 6.72 -1.32 -9.82
C GLY A 861 7.71 -1.49 -8.66
N ARG A 862 8.72 -2.37 -8.78
CA ARG A 862 9.64 -2.69 -7.68
C ARG A 862 11.09 -2.91 -8.17
N PRO A 863 12.06 -2.08 -7.77
CA PRO A 863 13.46 -2.19 -8.23
C PRO A 863 14.08 -3.58 -8.01
N GLU A 864 13.83 -4.17 -6.83
CA GLU A 864 14.40 -5.48 -6.47
C GLU A 864 13.71 -6.64 -7.20
N SER A 865 12.40 -6.56 -7.42
CA SER A 865 11.67 -7.59 -8.20
C SER A 865 12.09 -7.57 -9.65
N LEU A 866 12.28 -6.37 -10.22
CA LEU A 866 12.76 -6.20 -11.59
C LEU A 866 14.19 -6.74 -11.77
N ARG A 867 15.09 -6.51 -10.81
CA ARG A 867 16.45 -7.08 -10.80
C ARG A 867 16.46 -8.61 -10.73
N VAL A 868 15.60 -9.19 -9.89
CA VAL A 868 15.49 -10.65 -9.75
C VAL A 868 14.95 -11.28 -11.03
N TRP A 869 13.95 -10.66 -11.64
CA TRP A 869 13.42 -11.08 -12.93
C TRP A 869 14.49 -10.98 -14.04
N ALA A 870 15.21 -9.86 -14.14
CA ALA A 870 16.26 -9.67 -15.13
C ALA A 870 17.40 -10.70 -14.98
N ALA A 871 17.83 -10.96 -13.74
CA ALA A 871 18.86 -11.98 -13.44
C ALA A 871 18.40 -13.42 -13.75
N ALA A 872 17.10 -13.68 -13.78
CA ALA A 872 16.53 -14.96 -14.17
C ALA A 872 16.31 -15.08 -15.70
N ALA A 873 16.21 -13.96 -16.42
CA ALA A 873 16.05 -13.92 -17.87
C ALA A 873 17.37 -14.09 -18.64
N ASP A 874 18.52 -13.80 -18.01
CA ASP A 874 19.89 -13.98 -18.55
C ASP A 874 20.47 -15.42 -18.38
N LEU A 875 19.70 -16.34 -17.79
CA LEU A 875 20.03 -17.78 -17.59
C LEU A 875 19.22 -18.67 -18.54
#